data_AF-A0AAN8SE24-F1
#
_entry.id   AF-A0AAN8SE24-F1
#
_cell.length_a   1.000
_cell.length_b   1.000
_cell.length_c   1.000
_cell.angle_alpha   90.00
_cell.angle_beta   90.00
_cell.angle_gamma   90.00
#
_symmetry.space_group_name_H-M   'P 1'
#
loop_
_entity.id
_entity.type
_entity.pdbx_description
1 polymer ?
#
loop_
_entity_poly.entity_id
_entity_poly.type
_entity_poly.pdbx_seq_one_letter_code
_entity_poly.pdbx_strand_id
1 'polypeptide(L)'
;MKDIHRFLSTCFTLIILAFHSVTSLNVIEEQNNEMSYRLPDNLVPEYYTVEILANLADLNKNFTFDGRVWIQMNCVKPTNKIVLHSKNLVIDEANVLVTLHDGLKSDKKAKFERQCISNCKDGFNLKILNHWYHDDYEFYVITLAEELQPGLIYSVTIPYHGEITQGLVGFYRSSYKDLETGETRWMGVTQFESTDARRALPCFDEPAFKARFQVNLGHINTRTSISNMRIVSTIPVNNLQNWVWDQYEVTVPMSTYLLAFVVSDFSHKVSPKLSGNDVLFRVWARKDAINQVDYASIVGPRVLSYFEMYFDVKYPLPKMDMIAIPDFSSGAMENWGLITYREVALLYDSKISTASSQVYVASVVAHELAHQWFGNLVTMKWWTDLWLNEGFATYVAALGVNFLHPEWNSLDEEVVDNMMNVFSLDSLKSSHPISVPIGHPREIAQIFDTISYKKGSFVLRMMNLFLGEETFRTGVSNYLKKHAYGNAEQDDLWESLTEVAHKNQVLPQYMSVKQIMDSWTVQTGYPLITVIRNYEACTAVVFQERFLGDRGTSEPDESALKNKWWVPLSYTWQSYGNFNETRPKEWLAPEQENVVIRNLPCNDWVIFNLQISGLYKVKYDVENWNRLTNTLLTNHNAISKLNRVQLIEDSMDLAKTGDIVYTIPFNILKYLENENDYLPWKTALRNLGFVDKMLRFYPTYGYFRSFMKNLLANIYYKTSNEKYANIPENLSKIKLQSLIAAWACKFEVGDCREKAILSFKEWMTSNDPDTQNDIPKDYRSHVYCTAVRYGGEKEWNFLWNRYLKSNVGNERSLILSALSCSREIWLLNRYLEWSLNESSGIRKQDSTAVFAGIAKGDIGYYLAKIFFKDRLADIYKFFGPKATRLGSYFGVLANQATTIAEYTDVSKSIEYHPFRVTAILSNRFCFFQLATISQQNEEYLRHSQQAVKQGIENAKINIQWQQKFYYGLSEYLKSQAMHRQN
;
A
#
# COMPACT_ATOMS: atom_id res chain seq x y z
N MET A 1 -26.29 25.61 63.52
CA MET A 1 -27.53 25.17 62.83
C MET A 1 -27.86 25.96 61.57
N LYS A 2 -27.76 27.30 61.54
CA LYS A 2 -28.03 28.10 60.32
C LYS A 2 -27.05 27.82 59.15
N ASP A 3 -25.79 27.49 59.42
CA ASP A 3 -24.80 27.21 58.36
C ASP A 3 -24.95 25.82 57.72
N ILE A 4 -25.40 24.83 58.50
CA ILE A 4 -25.73 23.49 57.98
C ILE A 4 -26.95 23.57 57.06
N HIS A 5 -27.92 24.43 57.37
CA HIS A 5 -29.09 24.64 56.53
C HIS A 5 -28.77 25.34 55.21
N ARG A 6 -27.80 26.27 55.20
CA ARG A 6 -27.28 26.88 53.97
C ARG A 6 -26.51 25.87 53.13
N PHE A 7 -25.63 25.06 53.73
CA PHE A 7 -24.85 24.07 53.01
C PHE A 7 -25.73 22.98 52.34
N LEU A 8 -26.75 22.51 53.06
CA LEU A 8 -27.72 21.55 52.53
C LEU A 8 -28.59 22.15 51.43
N SER A 9 -29.01 23.42 51.57
CA SER A 9 -29.77 24.12 50.52
C SER A 9 -28.94 24.26 49.24
N THR A 10 -27.67 24.69 49.33
CA THR A 10 -26.79 24.84 48.15
C THR A 10 -26.49 23.49 47.48
N CYS A 11 -26.31 22.42 48.26
CA CYS A 11 -26.15 21.07 47.71
C CYS A 11 -27.42 20.58 47.01
N PHE A 12 -28.60 20.89 47.55
CA PHE A 12 -29.88 20.51 46.93
C PHE A 12 -30.11 21.26 45.60
N THR A 13 -29.75 22.54 45.52
CA THR A 13 -29.84 23.31 44.26
C THR A 13 -28.85 22.82 43.20
N LEU A 14 -27.64 22.42 43.60
CA LEU A 14 -26.64 21.81 42.71
C LEU A 14 -27.08 20.43 42.21
N ILE A 15 -27.74 19.62 43.05
CA ILE A 15 -28.30 18.33 42.65
C ILE A 15 -29.49 18.50 41.69
N ILE A 16 -30.35 19.50 41.89
CA ILE A 16 -31.47 19.78 40.97
C ILE A 16 -30.97 20.32 39.62
N LEU A 17 -29.93 21.16 39.61
CA LEU A 17 -29.27 21.62 38.38
C LEU A 17 -28.55 20.47 37.66
N ALA A 18 -27.91 19.55 38.39
CA ALA A 18 -27.31 18.34 37.83
C ALA A 18 -28.36 17.37 37.28
N PHE A 19 -29.52 17.23 37.93
CA PHE A 19 -30.62 16.42 37.41
C PHE A 19 -31.28 17.04 36.19
N HIS A 20 -31.44 18.37 36.12
CA HIS A 20 -31.95 19.05 34.93
C HIS A 20 -30.95 18.99 33.76
N SER A 21 -29.63 19.05 34.03
CA SER A 21 -28.61 18.82 33.00
C SER A 21 -28.59 17.38 32.52
N VAL A 22 -28.78 16.39 33.41
CA VAL A 22 -28.81 14.96 33.02
C VAL A 22 -30.10 14.60 32.28
N THR A 23 -31.25 15.20 32.61
CA THR A 23 -32.48 14.99 31.83
C THR A 23 -32.47 15.73 30.50
N SER A 24 -31.80 16.88 30.39
CA SER A 24 -31.59 17.54 29.09
C SER A 24 -30.51 16.85 28.24
N LEU A 25 -29.48 16.27 28.86
CA LEU A 25 -28.53 15.36 28.19
C LEU A 25 -29.20 14.06 27.73
N ASN A 26 -30.09 13.46 28.53
CA ASN A 26 -30.81 12.25 28.12
C ASN A 26 -31.87 12.52 27.04
N VAL A 27 -32.48 13.71 27.01
CA VAL A 27 -33.40 14.13 25.92
C VAL A 27 -32.62 14.53 24.65
N ILE A 28 -31.35 14.92 24.77
CA ILE A 28 -30.43 15.14 23.62
C ILE A 28 -29.80 13.82 23.16
N GLU A 29 -29.57 12.84 24.05
CA GLU A 29 -29.07 11.51 23.72
C GLU A 29 -30.15 10.61 23.08
N GLU A 30 -31.42 10.75 23.46
CA GLU A 30 -32.52 10.01 22.79
C GLU A 30 -32.85 10.53 21.38
N GLN A 31 -32.38 11.73 20.98
CA GLN A 31 -32.49 12.23 19.59
C GLN A 31 -31.27 11.92 18.71
N ASN A 32 -30.18 11.38 19.27
CA ASN A 32 -28.94 11.09 18.54
C ASN A 32 -28.79 9.61 18.11
N ASN A 33 -29.85 8.81 18.23
CA ASN A 33 -29.84 7.45 17.73
C ASN A 33 -30.11 7.43 16.21
N GLU A 34 -29.11 6.92 15.46
CA GLU A 34 -29.10 6.54 14.04
C GLU A 34 -28.72 7.59 12.97
N MET A 35 -27.59 8.29 13.10
CA MET A 35 -26.84 8.71 11.90
C MET A 35 -25.65 7.79 11.67
N SER A 36 -25.59 7.23 10.46
CA SER A 36 -24.52 6.35 9.98
C SER A 36 -23.57 7.12 9.08
N TYR A 37 -22.29 6.75 9.05
CA TYR A 37 -21.34 7.21 8.03
C TYR A 37 -21.68 6.70 6.62
N ARG A 38 -22.62 5.75 6.51
CA ARG A 38 -23.14 5.25 5.24
C ARG A 38 -24.31 6.10 4.78
N LEU A 39 -24.34 6.40 3.48
CA LEU A 39 -25.48 7.07 2.85
C LEU A 39 -26.74 6.20 2.96
N PRO A 40 -27.93 6.81 3.10
CA PRO A 40 -29.20 6.09 3.00
C PRO A 40 -29.34 5.43 1.62
N ASP A 41 -29.93 4.24 1.59
CA ASP A 41 -30.16 3.47 0.36
C ASP A 41 -31.48 3.84 -0.33
N ASN A 42 -32.17 4.91 0.07
CA ASN A 42 -33.45 5.34 -0.49
C ASN A 42 -33.34 5.84 -1.94
N LEU A 43 -32.18 6.39 -2.31
CA LEU A 43 -31.92 6.99 -3.62
C LEU A 43 -30.66 6.34 -4.21
N VAL A 44 -30.75 5.92 -5.48
CA VAL A 44 -29.63 5.32 -6.21
C VAL A 44 -29.33 6.19 -7.43
N PRO A 45 -28.10 6.69 -7.61
CA PRO A 45 -27.76 7.47 -8.80
C PRO A 45 -27.68 6.59 -10.05
N GLU A 46 -28.11 7.12 -11.19
CA GLU A 46 -28.04 6.43 -12.48
C GLU A 46 -27.12 7.16 -13.46
N TYR A 47 -27.12 8.50 -13.42
CA TYR A 47 -26.40 9.34 -14.38
C TYR A 47 -25.96 10.66 -13.77
N TYR A 48 -24.74 11.08 -14.11
CA TYR A 48 -24.15 12.37 -13.76
C TYR A 48 -23.79 13.15 -15.03
N THR A 49 -24.18 14.42 -15.08
CA THR A 49 -23.51 15.41 -15.95
C THR A 49 -22.62 16.26 -15.05
N VAL A 50 -21.33 16.34 -15.36
CA VAL A 50 -20.33 17.05 -14.56
C VAL A 50 -19.71 18.14 -15.42
N GLU A 51 -19.96 19.40 -15.07
CA GLU A 51 -19.29 20.57 -15.65
C GLU A 51 -18.28 21.12 -14.67
N ILE A 52 -17.02 21.26 -15.09
CA ILE A 52 -15.95 21.88 -14.29
C ILE A 52 -15.18 22.87 -15.15
N LEU A 53 -15.23 24.15 -14.79
CA LEU A 53 -14.42 25.21 -15.37
C LEU A 53 -13.16 25.40 -14.51
N ALA A 54 -12.02 24.87 -14.97
CA ALA A 54 -10.79 24.83 -14.20
C ALA A 54 -9.92 26.08 -14.41
N ASN A 55 -9.79 26.92 -13.37
CA ASN A 55 -8.93 28.09 -13.41
C ASN A 55 -7.53 27.80 -12.86
N LEU A 56 -6.63 27.51 -13.80
CA LEU A 56 -5.20 27.31 -13.55
C LEU A 56 -4.34 28.52 -13.99
N ALA A 57 -4.97 29.64 -14.32
CA ALA A 57 -4.37 30.78 -15.00
C ALA A 57 -4.51 32.07 -14.18
N ASP A 58 -3.81 32.18 -13.05
CA ASP A 58 -3.42 33.47 -12.49
C ASP A 58 -2.43 33.27 -11.33
N LEU A 59 -1.38 34.09 -11.24
CA LEU A 59 -0.57 34.21 -10.01
C LEU A 59 -1.28 35.11 -8.99
N ASN A 60 -2.28 35.89 -9.41
CA ASN A 60 -2.99 36.88 -8.61
C ASN A 60 -4.46 36.54 -8.31
N LYS A 61 -4.99 35.45 -8.87
CA LYS A 61 -6.30 34.85 -8.54
C LYS A 61 -6.05 33.44 -8.03
N ASN A 62 -6.75 33.08 -6.96
CA ASN A 62 -6.60 31.77 -6.32
C ASN A 62 -6.89 30.64 -7.32
N PHE A 63 -6.13 29.55 -7.25
CA PHE A 63 -6.35 28.35 -8.05
C PHE A 63 -7.71 27.75 -7.68
N THR A 64 -8.70 27.90 -8.54
CA THR A 64 -10.10 27.57 -8.25
C THR A 64 -10.77 26.87 -9.42
N PHE A 65 -11.96 26.35 -9.17
CA PHE A 65 -12.84 25.86 -10.21
C PHE A 65 -14.30 26.14 -9.89
N ASP A 66 -15.07 26.45 -10.92
CA ASP A 66 -16.52 26.53 -10.84
C ASP A 66 -17.12 25.23 -11.39
N GLY A 67 -18.04 24.65 -10.63
CA GLY A 67 -18.62 23.36 -10.92
C GLY A 67 -20.14 23.43 -11.04
N ARG A 68 -20.70 22.54 -11.85
CA ARG A 68 -22.14 22.25 -11.83
C ARG A 68 -22.35 20.77 -12.09
N VAL A 69 -23.11 20.13 -11.20
CA VAL A 69 -23.45 18.71 -11.33
C VAL A 69 -24.95 18.53 -11.47
N TRP A 70 -25.35 17.67 -12.41
CA TRP A 70 -26.70 17.14 -12.52
C TRP A 70 -26.67 15.67 -12.16
N ILE A 71 -27.49 15.25 -11.20
CA ILE A 71 -27.55 13.86 -10.74
C ILE A 71 -28.96 13.34 -10.99
N GLN A 72 -29.08 12.39 -11.91
CA GLN A 72 -30.30 11.60 -12.07
C GLN A 72 -30.27 10.45 -11.09
N MET A 73 -31.34 10.32 -10.31
CA MET A 73 -31.44 9.35 -9.22
C MET A 73 -32.81 8.68 -9.21
N ASN A 74 -32.80 7.35 -9.07
CA ASN A 74 -34.00 6.55 -8.90
C ASN A 74 -34.34 6.46 -7.41
N CYS A 75 -35.60 6.73 -7.06
CA CYS A 75 -36.09 6.53 -5.71
C CYS A 75 -36.48 5.06 -5.55
N VAL A 76 -35.85 4.35 -4.60
CA VAL A 76 -36.15 2.93 -4.31
C VAL A 76 -36.97 2.78 -3.03
N LYS A 77 -36.83 3.71 -2.08
CA LYS A 77 -37.66 3.80 -0.86
C LYS A 77 -38.14 5.25 -0.69
N PRO A 78 -39.38 5.47 -0.22
CA PRO A 78 -39.88 6.83 -0.03
C PRO A 78 -38.96 7.66 0.87
N THR A 79 -38.75 8.93 0.52
CA THR A 79 -37.95 9.87 1.31
C THR A 79 -38.24 11.31 0.88
N ASN A 80 -38.21 12.25 1.81
CA ASN A 80 -38.23 13.68 1.51
C ASN A 80 -36.83 14.34 1.61
N LYS A 81 -35.76 13.53 1.74
CA LYS A 81 -34.38 14.00 1.87
C LYS A 81 -33.50 13.42 0.77
N ILE A 82 -32.66 14.26 0.19
CA ILE A 82 -31.53 13.87 -0.65
C ILE A 82 -30.26 14.10 0.17
N VAL A 83 -29.51 13.04 0.45
CA VAL A 83 -28.27 13.07 1.23
C VAL A 83 -27.12 12.74 0.29
N LEU A 84 -26.15 13.65 0.18
CA LEU A 84 -24.97 13.52 -0.68
C LEU A 84 -23.71 13.73 0.16
N HIS A 85 -22.58 13.19 -0.28
CA HIS A 85 -21.28 13.62 0.23
C HIS A 85 -20.86 14.94 -0.43
N SER A 86 -20.31 15.86 0.36
CA SER A 86 -19.71 17.11 -0.10
C SER A 86 -18.67 17.60 0.92
N LYS A 87 -17.47 17.96 0.47
CA LYS A 87 -16.39 18.40 1.37
C LYS A 87 -15.56 19.52 0.77
N ASN A 88 -15.42 20.63 1.51
CA ASN A 88 -14.67 21.82 1.08
C ASN A 88 -15.17 22.40 -0.26
N LEU A 89 -16.47 22.30 -0.52
CA LEU A 89 -17.14 22.92 -1.66
C LEU A 89 -18.12 23.96 -1.15
N VAL A 90 -18.22 25.09 -1.84
CA VAL A 90 -19.21 26.13 -1.57
C VAL A 90 -20.37 25.94 -2.54
N ILE A 91 -21.52 25.47 -2.04
CA ILE A 91 -22.70 25.22 -2.87
C ILE A 91 -23.52 26.50 -3.00
N ASP A 92 -23.95 26.82 -4.22
CA ASP A 92 -24.88 27.92 -4.49
C ASP A 92 -26.32 27.44 -4.28
N GLU A 93 -26.72 27.39 -3.01
CA GLU A 93 -28.02 26.88 -2.56
C GLU A 93 -29.22 27.56 -3.24
N ALA A 94 -29.09 28.85 -3.58
CA ALA A 94 -30.15 29.61 -4.24
C ALA A 94 -30.47 29.10 -5.66
N ASN A 95 -29.52 28.40 -6.28
CA ASN A 95 -29.65 27.87 -7.64
C ASN A 95 -29.69 26.34 -7.68
N VAL A 96 -29.87 25.68 -6.54
CA VAL A 96 -30.12 24.24 -6.48
C VAL A 96 -31.55 23.94 -6.92
N LEU A 97 -31.70 22.98 -7.83
CA LEU A 97 -32.99 22.61 -8.41
C LEU A 97 -33.21 21.11 -8.31
N VAL A 98 -34.39 20.68 -7.85
CA VAL A 98 -34.81 19.28 -7.85
C VAL A 98 -36.04 19.14 -8.73
N THR A 99 -36.00 18.21 -9.68
CA THR A 99 -37.05 18.02 -10.69
C THR A 99 -37.43 16.56 -10.84
N LEU A 100 -38.67 16.29 -11.23
CA LEU A 100 -39.07 14.97 -11.70
C LEU A 100 -38.57 14.76 -13.14
N HIS A 101 -37.86 13.66 -13.41
CA HIS A 101 -37.30 13.38 -14.72
C HIS A 101 -38.36 12.81 -15.69
N ASP A 102 -38.42 13.31 -16.92
CA ASP A 102 -39.54 13.14 -17.87
C ASP A 102 -39.61 11.75 -18.56
N GLY A 103 -38.86 10.75 -18.08
CA GLY A 103 -38.73 9.42 -18.68
C GLY A 103 -39.81 8.39 -18.31
N LEU A 104 -40.90 8.78 -17.65
CA LEU A 104 -41.92 7.86 -17.15
C LEU A 104 -42.86 7.34 -18.25
N LYS A 105 -43.28 6.06 -18.16
CA LYS A 105 -44.47 5.56 -18.88
C LYS A 105 -45.68 6.40 -18.48
N SER A 106 -46.50 6.82 -19.46
CA SER A 106 -47.60 7.79 -19.34
C SER A 106 -48.51 7.59 -18.11
N ASP A 107 -48.77 6.33 -17.71
CA ASP A 107 -49.73 6.01 -16.66
C ASP A 107 -49.22 6.32 -15.24
N LYS A 108 -47.91 6.21 -14.98
CA LYS A 108 -47.32 6.56 -13.66
C LYS A 108 -47.21 8.08 -13.50
N LYS A 109 -46.86 8.79 -14.58
CA LYS A 109 -46.83 10.25 -14.63
C LYS A 109 -48.21 10.83 -14.37
N ALA A 110 -49.24 10.34 -15.05
CA ALA A 110 -50.63 10.77 -14.87
C ALA A 110 -51.22 10.50 -13.47
N LYS A 111 -50.64 9.56 -12.71
CA LYS A 111 -51.04 9.30 -11.31
C LYS A 111 -50.34 10.25 -10.34
N PHE A 112 -49.05 10.54 -10.56
CA PHE A 112 -48.32 11.55 -9.79
C PHE A 112 -48.85 12.97 -10.05
N GLU A 113 -49.12 13.30 -11.32
CA GLU A 113 -49.77 14.57 -11.73
C GLU A 113 -51.11 14.81 -11.03
N ARG A 114 -51.89 13.74 -10.79
CA ARG A 114 -53.16 13.82 -10.04
C ARG A 114 -52.97 13.99 -8.53
N GLN A 115 -51.81 13.65 -8.00
CA GLN A 115 -51.50 13.65 -6.57
C GLN A 115 -50.70 14.89 -6.14
N CYS A 116 -50.01 15.57 -7.06
CA CYS A 116 -49.42 16.90 -6.85
C CYS A 116 -50.53 17.96 -6.71
N ILE A 117 -51.00 18.16 -5.48
CA ILE A 117 -52.02 19.16 -5.14
C ILE A 117 -51.41 20.58 -5.28
N SER A 118 -52.00 21.35 -6.21
CA SER A 118 -51.97 22.83 -6.36
C SER A 118 -50.65 23.61 -6.58
N ASN A 119 -49.45 23.05 -6.41
CA ASN A 119 -48.21 23.86 -6.37
C ASN A 119 -47.20 23.70 -7.54
N CYS A 120 -47.41 22.81 -8.51
CA CYS A 120 -46.48 22.62 -9.64
C CYS A 120 -46.76 23.56 -10.82
N LYS A 121 -46.82 24.88 -10.59
CA LYS A 121 -47.17 25.85 -11.64
C LYS A 121 -46.02 26.26 -12.58
N ASP A 122 -44.76 26.01 -12.20
CA ASP A 122 -43.57 26.43 -12.95
C ASP A 122 -42.63 25.26 -13.22
N GLY A 123 -42.97 24.42 -14.21
CA GLY A 123 -42.22 23.20 -14.52
C GLY A 123 -42.28 22.17 -13.38
N PHE A 124 -41.79 20.96 -13.61
CA PHE A 124 -41.83 19.88 -12.61
C PHE A 124 -40.78 20.07 -11.48
N ASN A 125 -40.62 21.30 -10.99
CA ASN A 125 -39.72 21.68 -9.90
C ASN A 125 -40.35 21.32 -8.55
N LEU A 126 -39.63 20.55 -7.74
CA LEU A 126 -40.02 20.22 -6.37
C LEU A 126 -39.59 21.35 -5.42
N LYS A 127 -40.41 21.61 -4.40
CA LYS A 127 -40.11 22.69 -3.45
C LYS A 127 -39.07 22.25 -2.44
N ILE A 128 -37.91 22.90 -2.44
CA ILE A 128 -36.88 22.73 -1.41
C ILE A 128 -37.28 23.55 -0.18
N LEU A 129 -37.26 22.93 1.00
CA LEU A 129 -37.54 23.58 2.28
C LEU A 129 -36.28 24.21 2.89
N ASN A 130 -35.17 23.46 2.91
CA ASN A 130 -33.89 23.93 3.39
C ASN A 130 -32.72 23.04 2.90
N HIS A 131 -31.52 23.54 3.14
CA HIS A 131 -30.26 22.85 3.00
C HIS A 131 -29.54 22.84 4.35
N TRP A 132 -28.77 21.81 4.63
CA TRP A 132 -27.88 21.78 5.79
C TRP A 132 -26.70 20.83 5.57
N TYR A 133 -25.65 21.02 6.36
CA TYR A 133 -24.39 20.27 6.27
C TYR A 133 -24.15 19.49 7.55
N HIS A 134 -23.49 18.34 7.42
CA HIS A 134 -22.97 17.60 8.54
C HIS A 134 -21.48 17.33 8.34
N ASP A 135 -20.63 18.15 8.97
CA ASP A 135 -19.19 18.12 8.70
C ASP A 135 -18.54 16.79 9.08
N ASP A 136 -18.94 16.17 10.20
CA ASP A 136 -18.36 14.89 10.65
C ASP A 136 -18.64 13.72 9.68
N TYR A 137 -19.82 13.68 9.06
CA TYR A 137 -20.20 12.69 8.04
C TYR A 137 -19.88 13.15 6.61
N GLU A 138 -19.44 14.42 6.46
CA GLU A 138 -19.17 15.07 5.18
C GLU A 138 -20.41 15.09 4.27
N PHE A 139 -21.59 15.32 4.87
CA PHE A 139 -22.87 15.31 4.17
C PHE A 139 -23.36 16.71 3.82
N TYR A 140 -23.99 16.81 2.65
CA TYR A 140 -24.86 17.89 2.22
C TYR A 140 -26.27 17.32 2.04
N VAL A 141 -27.25 17.92 2.71
CA VAL A 141 -28.63 17.42 2.76
C VAL A 141 -29.60 18.46 2.23
N ILE A 142 -30.44 18.02 1.30
CA ILE A 142 -31.54 18.81 0.73
C ILE A 142 -32.85 18.22 1.27
N THR A 143 -33.64 19.05 1.96
CA THR A 143 -34.97 18.64 2.46
C THR A 143 -36.05 19.19 1.54
N LEU A 144 -36.97 18.32 1.11
CA LEU A 144 -38.06 18.63 0.20
C LEU A 144 -39.40 18.74 0.94
N ALA A 145 -40.32 19.52 0.36
CA ALA A 145 -41.69 19.64 0.86
C ALA A 145 -42.51 18.38 0.56
N GLU A 146 -42.26 17.77 -0.61
CA GLU A 146 -42.89 16.54 -1.04
C GLU A 146 -41.98 15.31 -0.81
N GLU A 147 -42.59 14.15 -0.60
CA GLU A 147 -41.88 12.87 -0.52
C GLU A 147 -41.64 12.29 -1.92
N LEU A 148 -40.39 11.94 -2.21
CA LEU A 148 -39.98 11.22 -3.40
C LEU A 148 -40.57 9.81 -3.39
N GLN A 149 -41.11 9.36 -4.53
CA GLN A 149 -41.88 8.13 -4.62
C GLN A 149 -41.10 6.99 -5.29
N PRO A 150 -41.16 5.76 -4.76
CA PRO A 150 -40.47 4.61 -5.32
C PRO A 150 -40.77 4.34 -6.80
N GLY A 151 -39.72 4.05 -7.57
CA GLY A 151 -39.77 3.77 -9.00
C GLY A 151 -39.98 4.99 -9.89
N LEU A 152 -39.86 6.21 -9.33
CA LEU A 152 -39.75 7.46 -10.08
C LEU A 152 -38.29 7.94 -10.09
N ILE A 153 -37.91 8.61 -11.17
CA ILE A 153 -36.56 9.18 -11.36
C ILE A 153 -36.64 10.68 -11.17
N TYR A 154 -35.70 11.22 -10.39
CA TYR A 154 -35.57 12.64 -10.11
C TYR A 154 -34.21 13.13 -10.58
N SER A 155 -34.08 14.43 -10.85
CA SER A 155 -32.82 15.07 -11.18
C SER A 155 -32.55 16.22 -10.21
N VAL A 156 -31.37 16.24 -9.58
CA VAL A 156 -30.90 17.37 -8.79
C VAL A 156 -29.78 18.10 -9.55
N THR A 157 -29.87 19.42 -9.63
CA THR A 157 -28.85 20.30 -10.23
C THR A 157 -28.21 21.11 -9.11
N ILE A 158 -26.88 21.08 -9.02
CA ILE A 158 -26.13 21.74 -7.95
C ILE A 158 -24.98 22.53 -8.58
N PRO A 159 -25.07 23.87 -8.63
CA PRO A 159 -23.93 24.75 -8.91
C PRO A 159 -23.09 24.91 -7.64
N TYR A 160 -21.76 24.92 -7.78
CA TYR A 160 -20.84 25.00 -6.66
C TYR A 160 -19.48 25.57 -7.07
N HIS A 161 -18.67 25.94 -6.07
CA HIS A 161 -17.32 26.46 -6.24
C HIS A 161 -16.33 25.68 -5.36
N GLY A 162 -15.10 25.51 -5.83
CA GLY A 162 -14.05 24.82 -5.08
C GLY A 162 -12.63 25.37 -5.34
N GLU A 163 -11.70 25.01 -4.46
CA GLU A 163 -10.28 25.36 -4.58
C GLU A 163 -9.47 24.17 -5.15
N ILE A 164 -8.54 24.45 -6.06
CA ILE A 164 -7.57 23.47 -6.55
C ILE A 164 -6.36 23.45 -5.59
N THR A 165 -6.48 22.63 -4.55
CA THR A 165 -5.52 22.59 -3.43
C THR A 165 -4.18 21.92 -3.78
N GLN A 166 -3.20 21.98 -2.87
CA GLN A 166 -1.91 21.26 -2.97
C GLN A 166 -1.89 19.94 -2.17
N GLY A 167 -3.05 19.44 -1.76
CA GLY A 167 -3.19 18.30 -0.84
C GLY A 167 -3.01 16.91 -1.47
N LEU A 168 -2.80 16.83 -2.80
CA LEU A 168 -2.69 15.57 -3.56
C LEU A 168 -3.92 14.65 -3.45
N VAL A 169 -5.11 15.23 -3.23
CA VAL A 169 -6.42 14.58 -3.10
C VAL A 169 -7.52 15.46 -3.69
N GLY A 170 -8.63 14.88 -4.11
CA GLY A 170 -9.71 15.62 -4.78
C GLY A 170 -9.24 16.15 -6.13
N PHE A 171 -9.72 17.32 -6.53
CA PHE A 171 -9.15 18.07 -7.65
C PHE A 171 -8.06 19.01 -7.13
N TYR A 172 -6.80 18.70 -7.45
CA TYR A 172 -5.62 19.33 -6.88
C TYR A 172 -4.65 19.82 -7.97
N ARG A 173 -3.69 20.67 -7.59
CA ARG A 173 -2.67 21.20 -8.50
C ARG A 173 -1.32 20.53 -8.29
N SER A 174 -0.67 20.20 -9.40
CA SER A 174 0.74 19.77 -9.45
C SER A 174 1.54 20.74 -10.31
N SER A 175 2.87 20.70 -10.19
CA SER A 175 3.75 21.53 -11.01
C SER A 175 5.07 20.87 -11.39
N TYR A 176 5.68 21.40 -12.45
CA TYR A 176 7.04 21.08 -12.84
C TYR A 176 7.75 22.33 -13.36
N LYS A 177 9.09 22.30 -13.35
CA LYS A 177 9.89 23.33 -14.00
C LYS A 177 10.14 22.92 -15.45
N ASP A 178 9.77 23.79 -16.38
CA ASP A 178 10.13 23.69 -17.77
C ASP A 178 11.66 23.85 -17.89
N LEU A 179 12.36 22.86 -18.43
CA LEU A 179 13.82 22.89 -18.50
C LEU A 179 14.34 23.86 -19.58
N GLU A 180 13.51 24.21 -20.57
CA GLU A 180 13.89 25.14 -21.63
C GLU A 180 13.70 26.60 -21.19
N THR A 181 12.55 26.91 -20.56
CA THR A 181 12.21 28.29 -20.17
C THR A 181 12.54 28.62 -18.72
N GLY A 182 12.69 27.61 -17.86
CA GLY A 182 12.82 27.77 -16.41
C GLY A 182 11.52 28.11 -15.68
N GLU A 183 10.41 28.26 -16.40
CA GLU A 183 9.10 28.62 -15.84
C GLU A 183 8.44 27.44 -15.11
N THR A 184 7.70 27.74 -14.04
CA THR A 184 6.85 26.75 -13.38
C THR A 184 5.57 26.55 -14.19
N ARG A 185 5.36 25.34 -14.69
CA ARG A 185 4.12 24.90 -15.37
C ARG A 185 3.19 24.25 -14.35
N TRP A 186 1.91 24.63 -14.40
CA TRP A 186 0.87 24.15 -13.49
C TRP A 186 -0.11 23.23 -14.21
N MET A 187 -0.56 22.18 -13.54
CA MET A 187 -1.59 21.26 -14.03
C MET A 187 -2.64 21.01 -12.94
N GLY A 188 -3.88 20.74 -13.35
CA GLY A 188 -4.95 20.24 -12.48
C GLY A 188 -5.09 18.73 -12.64
N VAL A 189 -5.20 18.00 -11.54
CA VAL A 189 -5.22 16.52 -11.50
C VAL A 189 -6.24 16.06 -10.46
N THR A 190 -6.90 14.93 -10.71
CA THR A 190 -7.79 14.28 -9.75
C THR A 190 -7.13 13.07 -9.06
N GLN A 191 -7.38 12.92 -7.76
CA GLN A 191 -7.17 11.68 -7.00
C GLN A 191 -8.35 11.50 -6.06
N PHE A 192 -9.29 10.62 -6.41
CA PHE A 192 -10.55 10.46 -5.66
C PHE A 192 -10.57 9.29 -4.71
N GLU A 193 -9.68 8.30 -4.89
CA GLU A 193 -9.62 7.19 -3.96
C GLU A 193 -9.11 7.63 -2.57
N SER A 194 -9.77 7.24 -1.47
CA SER A 194 -10.98 6.40 -1.40
C SER A 194 -12.30 7.18 -1.33
N THR A 195 -12.26 8.41 -0.82
CA THR A 195 -13.46 9.21 -0.50
C THR A 195 -13.25 10.70 -0.77
N ASP A 196 -12.61 11.04 -1.89
CA ASP A 196 -12.27 12.43 -2.25
C ASP A 196 -12.95 12.92 -3.53
N ALA A 197 -13.81 12.13 -4.19
CA ALA A 197 -14.65 12.65 -5.27
C ALA A 197 -15.58 13.77 -4.73
N ARG A 198 -16.04 13.61 -3.48
CA ARG A 198 -16.78 14.63 -2.71
C ARG A 198 -16.08 15.98 -2.55
N ARG A 199 -14.77 16.07 -2.83
CA ARG A 199 -14.00 17.33 -2.83
C ARG A 199 -13.95 18.02 -4.19
N ALA A 200 -14.44 17.36 -5.24
CA ALA A 200 -14.50 17.90 -6.59
C ALA A 200 -15.95 18.06 -7.09
N LEU A 201 -16.89 17.28 -6.55
CA LEU A 201 -18.32 17.41 -6.81
C LEU A 201 -19.17 16.85 -5.66
N PRO A 202 -20.35 17.42 -5.35
CA PRO A 202 -21.32 16.76 -4.48
C PRO A 202 -21.83 15.46 -5.12
N CYS A 203 -21.72 14.32 -4.44
CA CYS A 203 -22.05 13.01 -5.04
C CYS A 203 -22.37 11.91 -4.03
N PHE A 204 -22.89 10.77 -4.51
CA PHE A 204 -23.07 9.56 -3.72
C PHE A 204 -21.72 8.82 -3.63
N ASP A 205 -20.80 9.36 -2.84
CA ASP A 205 -19.39 8.94 -2.84
C ASP A 205 -19.13 7.63 -2.05
N GLU A 206 -19.76 6.53 -2.46
CA GLU A 206 -19.49 5.16 -2.03
C GLU A 206 -19.36 4.22 -3.24
N PRO A 207 -18.49 3.19 -3.20
CA PRO A 207 -18.21 2.35 -4.37
C PRO A 207 -19.42 1.58 -4.91
N ALA A 208 -20.41 1.27 -4.07
CA ALA A 208 -21.66 0.61 -4.47
C ALA A 208 -22.57 1.47 -5.36
N PHE A 209 -22.47 2.80 -5.28
CA PHE A 209 -23.31 3.71 -6.06
C PHE A 209 -22.70 3.97 -7.44
N LYS A 210 -22.60 2.91 -8.26
CA LYS A 210 -22.15 3.04 -9.65
C LYS A 210 -23.15 3.83 -10.48
N ALA A 211 -22.64 4.71 -11.34
CA ALA A 211 -23.43 5.50 -12.26
C ALA A 211 -22.64 5.79 -13.55
N ARG A 212 -23.32 6.35 -14.55
CA ARG A 212 -22.68 6.86 -15.77
C ARG A 212 -22.32 8.32 -15.61
N PHE A 213 -21.21 8.76 -16.20
CA PHE A 213 -20.73 10.14 -16.11
C PHE A 213 -20.53 10.71 -17.51
N GLN A 214 -21.10 11.89 -17.76
CA GLN A 214 -20.73 12.75 -18.88
C GLN A 214 -19.96 13.94 -18.32
N VAL A 215 -18.68 14.04 -18.71
CA VAL A 215 -17.77 15.07 -18.21
C VAL A 215 -17.62 16.17 -19.27
N ASN A 216 -17.71 17.42 -18.82
CA ASN A 216 -17.47 18.62 -19.61
C ASN A 216 -16.40 19.45 -18.87
N LEU A 217 -15.24 19.66 -19.49
CA LEU A 217 -14.10 20.37 -18.87
C LEU A 217 -13.80 21.68 -19.59
N GLY A 218 -13.86 22.76 -18.83
CA GLY A 218 -13.60 24.11 -19.30
C GLY A 218 -12.18 24.53 -18.96
N HIS A 219 -11.40 24.94 -19.95
CA HIS A 219 -10.03 25.41 -19.75
C HIS A 219 -9.59 26.41 -20.82
N ILE A 220 -8.47 27.08 -20.57
CA ILE A 220 -7.83 27.93 -21.59
C ILE A 220 -7.32 27.09 -22.77
N ASN A 221 -7.51 27.58 -23.99
CA ASN A 221 -7.23 26.85 -25.24
C ASN A 221 -5.74 26.56 -25.51
N THR A 222 -4.83 27.09 -24.69
CA THR A 222 -3.39 26.77 -24.73
C THR A 222 -3.04 25.49 -23.96
N ARG A 223 -4.02 24.88 -23.30
CA ARG A 223 -3.91 23.61 -22.56
C ARG A 223 -4.74 22.53 -23.21
N THR A 224 -4.50 21.29 -22.81
CA THR A 224 -5.30 20.12 -23.18
C THR A 224 -5.98 19.56 -21.93
N SER A 225 -7.20 19.05 -22.09
CA SER A 225 -7.83 18.22 -21.08
C SER A 225 -7.86 16.74 -21.50
N ILE A 226 -7.83 15.84 -20.53
CA ILE A 226 -8.12 14.40 -20.71
C ILE A 226 -9.01 13.93 -19.55
N SER A 227 -9.91 12.98 -19.81
CA SER A 227 -10.78 12.33 -18.81
C SER A 227 -10.91 10.83 -19.12
N ASN A 228 -11.80 10.10 -18.45
CA ASN A 228 -12.01 8.66 -18.59
C ASN A 228 -12.30 8.23 -20.04
N MET A 229 -13.07 9.02 -20.79
CA MET A 229 -13.58 8.68 -22.13
C MET A 229 -12.92 9.52 -23.24
N ARG A 230 -13.34 9.33 -24.51
CA ARG A 230 -12.86 10.14 -25.64
C ARG A 230 -13.57 11.50 -25.67
N ILE A 231 -12.92 12.50 -26.25
CA ILE A 231 -13.54 13.80 -26.54
C ILE A 231 -14.52 13.63 -27.71
N VAL A 232 -15.74 14.13 -27.54
CA VAL A 232 -16.78 14.23 -28.57
C VAL A 232 -16.66 15.54 -29.33
N SER A 233 -16.51 16.65 -28.61
CA SER A 233 -16.44 17.99 -29.21
C SER A 233 -15.73 18.99 -28.29
N THR A 234 -15.08 19.97 -28.91
CA THR A 234 -14.51 21.15 -28.25
C THR A 234 -15.25 22.39 -28.73
N ILE A 235 -15.86 23.14 -27.82
CA ILE A 235 -16.65 24.34 -28.14
C ILE A 235 -16.16 25.56 -27.33
N PRO A 236 -16.24 26.80 -27.86
CA PRO A 236 -15.87 27.98 -27.08
C PRO A 236 -16.73 28.16 -25.82
N VAL A 237 -16.14 28.64 -24.73
CA VAL A 237 -16.90 29.04 -23.54
C VAL A 237 -17.54 30.42 -23.78
N ASN A 238 -18.86 30.50 -23.63
CA ASN A 238 -19.57 31.78 -23.75
C ASN A 238 -19.02 32.78 -22.71
N ASN A 239 -18.77 34.01 -23.15
CA ASN A 239 -18.30 35.13 -22.30
C ASN A 239 -16.87 34.99 -21.73
N LEU A 240 -16.09 33.96 -22.13
CA LEU A 240 -14.67 33.84 -21.76
C LEU A 240 -13.79 33.70 -23.01
N GLN A 241 -13.04 34.75 -23.31
CA GLN A 241 -12.15 34.78 -24.48
C GLN A 241 -11.00 33.77 -24.33
N ASN A 242 -10.74 32.97 -25.37
CA ASN A 242 -9.72 31.91 -25.41
C ASN A 242 -9.97 30.72 -24.49
N TRP A 243 -11.19 30.54 -23.99
CA TRP A 243 -11.59 29.35 -23.23
C TRP A 243 -12.43 28.41 -24.08
N VAL A 244 -12.28 27.11 -23.84
CA VAL A 244 -13.04 26.05 -24.51
C VAL A 244 -13.61 25.06 -23.49
N TRP A 245 -14.74 24.45 -23.83
CA TRP A 245 -15.32 23.27 -23.20
C TRP A 245 -14.97 22.04 -24.05
N ASP A 246 -14.27 21.08 -23.46
CA ASP A 246 -14.12 19.73 -23.98
C ASP A 246 -15.23 18.84 -23.40
N GLN A 247 -16.12 18.35 -24.26
CA GLN A 247 -17.18 17.41 -23.91
C GLN A 247 -16.72 15.98 -24.19
N TYR A 248 -16.85 15.10 -23.20
CA TYR A 248 -16.45 13.71 -23.28
C TYR A 248 -17.64 12.77 -23.54
N GLU A 249 -17.36 11.60 -24.11
CA GLU A 249 -18.35 10.52 -24.22
C GLU A 249 -18.80 10.08 -22.82
N VAL A 250 -20.01 9.52 -22.74
CA VAL A 250 -20.58 9.00 -21.50
C VAL A 250 -19.84 7.74 -21.08
N THR A 251 -19.44 7.64 -19.81
CA THR A 251 -18.83 6.43 -19.26
C THR A 251 -19.80 5.25 -19.22
N VAL A 252 -19.25 4.04 -19.12
CA VAL A 252 -20.00 2.88 -18.58
C VAL A 252 -20.35 3.12 -17.09
N PRO A 253 -21.26 2.33 -16.48
CA PRO A 253 -21.50 2.41 -15.04
C PRO A 253 -20.22 2.15 -14.25
N MET A 254 -19.81 3.12 -13.43
CA MET A 254 -18.58 3.05 -12.63
C MET A 254 -18.75 3.82 -11.31
N SER A 255 -17.88 3.55 -10.35
CA SER A 255 -17.90 4.20 -9.04
C SER A 255 -17.27 5.60 -9.09
N THR A 256 -17.69 6.49 -8.19
CA THR A 256 -17.20 7.89 -8.12
C THR A 256 -15.69 8.00 -7.96
N TYR A 257 -15.06 7.09 -7.21
CA TYR A 257 -13.62 7.11 -6.95
C TYR A 257 -12.75 6.86 -8.20
N LEU A 258 -13.34 6.36 -9.29
CA LEU A 258 -12.69 6.10 -10.58
C LEU A 258 -12.87 7.24 -11.60
N LEU A 259 -13.67 8.26 -11.28
CA LEU A 259 -13.80 9.44 -12.12
C LEU A 259 -12.47 10.19 -12.13
N ALA A 260 -11.98 10.55 -13.32
CA ALA A 260 -10.72 11.27 -13.43
C ALA A 260 -10.73 12.29 -14.55
N PHE A 261 -10.02 13.39 -14.31
CA PHE A 261 -9.71 14.39 -15.31
C PHE A 261 -8.43 15.13 -14.99
N VAL A 262 -7.73 15.53 -16.05
CA VAL A 262 -6.47 16.28 -15.98
C VAL A 262 -6.54 17.45 -16.97
N VAL A 263 -6.08 18.62 -16.54
CA VAL A 263 -5.87 19.80 -17.41
C VAL A 263 -4.40 20.19 -17.34
N SER A 264 -3.67 20.06 -18.44
CA SER A 264 -2.22 20.27 -18.51
C SER A 264 -1.74 20.74 -19.88
N ASP A 265 -0.44 20.98 -20.01
CA ASP A 265 0.28 21.23 -21.26
C ASP A 265 1.15 20.03 -21.69
N PHE A 266 0.80 18.82 -21.24
CA PHE A 266 1.55 17.61 -21.52
C PHE A 266 1.49 17.19 -22.99
N SER A 267 2.50 16.44 -23.40
CA SER A 267 2.52 15.73 -24.68
C SER A 267 2.21 14.25 -24.47
N HIS A 268 1.90 13.54 -25.55
CA HIS A 268 1.74 12.08 -25.52
C HIS A 268 2.39 11.39 -26.70
N LYS A 269 2.67 10.09 -26.52
CA LYS A 269 2.93 9.16 -27.62
C LYS A 269 1.77 8.19 -27.76
N VAL A 270 1.34 7.95 -28.99
CA VAL A 270 0.38 6.89 -29.32
C VAL A 270 1.13 5.57 -29.35
N SER A 271 0.61 4.56 -28.64
CA SER A 271 1.24 3.24 -28.58
C SER A 271 1.02 2.45 -29.88
N PRO A 272 1.89 1.49 -30.22
CA PRO A 272 1.69 0.62 -31.37
C PRO A 272 0.36 -0.14 -31.28
N LYS A 273 -0.39 -0.21 -32.39
CA LYS A 273 -1.61 -1.02 -32.46
C LYS A 273 -1.27 -2.51 -32.42
N LEU A 274 -2.01 -3.27 -31.63
CA LEU A 274 -1.95 -4.73 -31.64
C LEU A 274 -3.02 -5.29 -32.58
N SER A 275 -2.70 -6.36 -33.30
CA SER A 275 -3.66 -7.01 -34.19
C SER A 275 -4.86 -7.53 -33.40
N GLY A 276 -6.08 -7.20 -33.84
CA GLY A 276 -7.32 -7.61 -33.17
C GLY A 276 -7.68 -6.79 -31.93
N ASN A 277 -7.01 -5.66 -31.66
CA ASN A 277 -7.33 -4.74 -30.58
C ASN A 277 -7.41 -3.29 -31.11
N ASP A 278 -8.59 -2.68 -31.02
CA ASP A 278 -8.87 -1.32 -31.49
C ASP A 278 -8.79 -0.24 -30.38
N VAL A 279 -8.35 -0.62 -29.18
CA VAL A 279 -8.20 0.31 -28.06
C VAL A 279 -7.08 1.31 -28.37
N LEU A 280 -7.43 2.60 -28.36
CA LEU A 280 -6.45 3.67 -28.53
C LEU A 280 -5.63 3.82 -27.23
N PHE A 281 -4.35 3.48 -27.28
CA PHE A 281 -3.44 3.68 -26.15
C PHE A 281 -2.58 4.93 -26.32
N ARG A 282 -2.52 5.78 -25.29
CA ARG A 282 -1.60 6.93 -25.25
C ARG A 282 -0.89 7.01 -23.90
N VAL A 283 0.39 7.39 -23.93
CA VAL A 283 1.18 7.63 -22.73
C VAL A 283 1.56 9.10 -22.68
N TRP A 284 1.12 9.78 -21.62
CA TRP A 284 1.22 11.22 -21.42
C TRP A 284 2.33 11.55 -20.42
N ALA A 285 3.13 12.56 -20.74
CA ALA A 285 4.15 13.08 -19.86
C ALA A 285 4.41 14.55 -20.19
N ARG A 286 5.08 15.24 -19.26
CA ARG A 286 5.67 16.55 -19.53
C ARG A 286 6.63 16.48 -20.73
N LYS A 287 6.69 17.57 -21.51
CA LYS A 287 7.29 17.60 -22.86
C LYS A 287 8.73 17.12 -22.90
N ASP A 288 9.53 17.54 -21.92
CA ASP A 288 10.94 17.18 -21.76
C ASP A 288 11.16 15.75 -21.24
N ALA A 289 10.13 15.07 -20.74
CA ALA A 289 10.19 13.67 -20.32
C ALA A 289 9.53 12.71 -21.32
N ILE A 290 8.99 13.19 -22.45
CA ILE A 290 8.22 12.39 -23.40
C ILE A 290 9.01 11.22 -24.01
N ASN A 291 10.34 11.32 -24.07
CA ASN A 291 11.19 10.23 -24.56
C ASN A 291 11.35 9.08 -23.56
N GLN A 292 10.89 9.24 -22.31
CA GLN A 292 10.96 8.22 -21.28
C GLN A 292 9.69 7.33 -21.24
N VAL A 293 8.70 7.57 -22.10
CA VAL A 293 7.43 6.80 -22.12
C VAL A 293 7.49 5.55 -22.99
N ASP A 294 8.56 5.35 -23.76
CA ASP A 294 8.62 4.34 -24.82
C ASP A 294 8.40 2.93 -24.28
N TYR A 295 8.99 2.61 -23.13
CA TYR A 295 8.81 1.30 -22.52
C TYR A 295 7.35 1.03 -22.12
N ALA A 296 6.70 1.98 -21.43
CA ALA A 296 5.29 1.88 -21.04
C ALA A 296 4.36 1.79 -22.26
N SER A 297 4.69 2.49 -23.36
CA SER A 297 3.91 2.44 -24.61
C SER A 297 3.92 1.07 -25.28
N ILE A 298 4.95 0.26 -25.04
CA ILE A 298 5.06 -1.11 -25.56
C ILE A 298 4.39 -2.11 -24.61
N VAL A 299 4.63 -1.96 -23.30
CA VAL A 299 4.14 -2.87 -22.26
C VAL A 299 2.62 -2.79 -22.10
N GLY A 300 2.04 -1.58 -22.07
CA GLY A 300 0.63 -1.38 -21.73
C GLY A 300 -0.35 -2.16 -22.61
N PRO A 301 -0.34 -1.96 -23.95
CA PRO A 301 -1.24 -2.70 -24.84
C PRO A 301 -1.07 -4.22 -24.77
N ARG A 302 0.17 -4.71 -24.61
CA ARG A 302 0.48 -6.14 -24.58
C ARG A 302 -0.09 -6.81 -23.33
N VAL A 303 0.06 -6.15 -22.17
CA VAL A 303 -0.51 -6.65 -20.91
C VAL A 303 -2.03 -6.59 -20.92
N LEU A 304 -2.62 -5.49 -21.41
CA LEU A 304 -4.08 -5.42 -21.54
C LEU A 304 -4.61 -6.57 -22.39
N SER A 305 -3.98 -6.83 -23.55
CA SER A 305 -4.37 -7.95 -24.42
C SER A 305 -4.20 -9.31 -23.75
N TYR A 306 -3.17 -9.49 -22.92
CA TYR A 306 -2.99 -10.70 -22.13
C TYR A 306 -4.12 -10.89 -21.12
N PHE A 307 -4.51 -9.83 -20.41
CA PHE A 307 -5.61 -9.89 -19.45
C PHE A 307 -6.97 -10.16 -20.11
N GLU A 308 -7.24 -9.59 -21.29
CA GLU A 308 -8.44 -9.94 -22.06
C GLU A 308 -8.52 -11.45 -22.34
N MET A 309 -7.41 -12.05 -22.75
CA MET A 309 -7.32 -13.49 -23.03
C MET A 309 -7.38 -14.33 -21.75
N TYR A 310 -6.69 -13.90 -20.71
CA TYR A 310 -6.57 -14.65 -19.46
C TYR A 310 -7.92 -14.70 -18.72
N PHE A 311 -8.60 -13.55 -18.59
CA PHE A 311 -9.90 -13.44 -17.93
C PHE A 311 -11.08 -13.84 -18.82
N ASP A 312 -10.86 -13.96 -20.14
CA ASP A 312 -11.93 -14.19 -21.12
C ASP A 312 -13.06 -13.14 -21.01
N VAL A 313 -12.64 -11.88 -20.82
CA VAL A 313 -13.50 -10.70 -20.72
C VAL A 313 -12.78 -9.54 -21.41
N LYS A 314 -13.41 -8.92 -22.41
CA LYS A 314 -12.81 -7.81 -23.16
C LYS A 314 -12.74 -6.52 -22.35
N TYR A 315 -11.72 -5.71 -22.63
CA TYR A 315 -11.66 -4.35 -22.08
C TYR A 315 -12.77 -3.50 -22.72
N PRO A 316 -13.64 -2.86 -21.93
CA PRO A 316 -14.88 -2.30 -22.46
C PRO A 316 -14.78 -0.88 -23.02
N LEU A 317 -13.68 -0.15 -22.76
CA LEU A 317 -13.55 1.24 -23.18
C LEU A 317 -12.79 1.37 -24.50
N PRO A 318 -13.07 2.42 -25.29
CA PRO A 318 -12.48 2.55 -26.62
C PRO A 318 -11.04 3.10 -26.57
N LYS A 319 -10.55 3.55 -25.40
CA LYS A 319 -9.19 4.08 -25.24
C LYS A 319 -8.64 3.79 -23.85
N MET A 320 -7.32 3.88 -23.71
CA MET A 320 -6.61 3.86 -22.44
C MET A 320 -5.51 4.93 -22.45
N ASP A 321 -5.59 5.87 -21.52
CA ASP A 321 -4.54 6.86 -21.28
C ASP A 321 -3.76 6.49 -20.01
N MET A 322 -2.43 6.59 -20.07
CA MET A 322 -1.55 6.47 -18.91
C MET A 322 -0.75 7.76 -18.76
N ILE A 323 -0.81 8.44 -17.61
CA ILE A 323 -0.18 9.76 -17.42
C ILE A 323 0.82 9.78 -16.25
N ALA A 324 2.03 10.27 -16.49
CA ALA A 324 3.07 10.44 -15.47
C ALA A 324 2.97 11.83 -14.80
N ILE A 325 2.49 11.88 -13.56
CA ILE A 325 2.30 13.10 -12.79
C ILE A 325 3.51 13.38 -11.87
N PRO A 326 4.04 14.63 -11.84
CA PRO A 326 5.19 14.99 -11.03
C PRO A 326 4.95 14.91 -9.51
N ASP A 327 3.78 15.37 -9.05
CA ASP A 327 3.34 15.30 -7.63
C ASP A 327 2.11 14.40 -7.51
N PHE A 328 2.32 13.17 -7.03
CA PHE A 328 1.27 12.18 -6.86
C PHE A 328 1.48 11.41 -5.54
N SER A 329 0.41 11.34 -4.75
CA SER A 329 0.46 10.86 -3.36
C SER A 329 0.64 9.34 -3.27
N SER A 330 0.04 8.59 -4.18
CA SER A 330 0.11 7.14 -4.30
C SER A 330 1.21 6.70 -5.28
N GLY A 331 1.36 5.41 -5.56
CA GLY A 331 2.24 4.92 -6.63
C GLY A 331 1.65 5.19 -8.02
N ALA A 332 0.41 4.73 -8.19
CA ALA A 332 -0.48 4.99 -9.31
C ALA A 332 -1.95 4.91 -8.83
N MET A 333 -2.91 5.07 -9.74
CA MET A 333 -4.35 4.97 -9.49
C MET A 333 -5.06 4.60 -10.80
N GLU A 334 -5.95 3.62 -10.72
CA GLU A 334 -6.48 2.83 -11.84
C GLU A 334 -7.64 3.48 -12.62
N ASN A 335 -7.82 4.81 -12.51
CA ASN A 335 -9.04 5.48 -12.98
C ASN A 335 -9.42 5.02 -14.39
N TRP A 336 -10.69 4.65 -14.59
CA TRP A 336 -11.06 3.81 -15.72
C TRP A 336 -10.85 4.53 -17.06
N GLY A 337 -9.86 4.07 -17.83
CA GLY A 337 -9.45 4.69 -19.10
C GLY A 337 -8.48 5.86 -18.98
N LEU A 338 -8.14 6.33 -17.78
CA LEU A 338 -7.14 7.37 -17.50
C LEU A 338 -6.33 7.03 -16.23
N ILE A 339 -5.35 6.15 -16.36
CA ILE A 339 -4.53 5.72 -15.23
C ILE A 339 -3.46 6.78 -14.95
N THR A 340 -3.36 7.19 -13.69
CA THR A 340 -2.44 8.23 -13.20
C THR A 340 -1.28 7.59 -12.44
N TYR A 341 -0.04 7.98 -12.73
CA TYR A 341 1.17 7.40 -12.14
C TYR A 341 2.08 8.47 -11.55
N ARG A 342 2.87 8.14 -10.53
CA ARG A 342 4.14 8.86 -10.28
C ARG A 342 5.07 8.68 -11.47
N GLU A 343 5.91 9.67 -11.76
CA GLU A 343 6.94 9.56 -12.81
C GLU A 343 7.81 8.30 -12.67
N VAL A 344 8.23 7.94 -11.45
CA VAL A 344 9.05 6.74 -11.17
C VAL A 344 8.36 5.41 -11.50
N ALA A 345 7.02 5.42 -11.63
CA ALA A 345 6.21 4.23 -11.87
C ALA A 345 5.80 4.06 -13.35
N LEU A 346 6.04 5.06 -14.20
CA LEU A 346 5.68 5.02 -15.63
C LEU A 346 6.85 5.33 -16.56
N LEU A 347 7.74 6.25 -16.16
CA LEU A 347 8.84 6.71 -16.99
C LEU A 347 10.08 5.84 -16.82
N TYR A 348 10.69 5.51 -17.94
CA TYR A 348 11.90 4.69 -18.02
C TYR A 348 12.89 5.25 -19.05
N ASP A 349 14.10 5.54 -18.57
CA ASP A 349 15.23 5.90 -19.43
C ASP A 349 16.24 4.75 -19.45
N SER A 350 16.52 4.16 -20.61
CA SER A 350 17.38 2.96 -20.71
C SER A 350 18.84 3.19 -20.35
N LYS A 351 19.33 4.45 -20.44
CA LYS A 351 20.72 4.83 -20.12
C LYS A 351 20.91 5.12 -18.64
N ILE A 352 19.88 5.61 -17.97
CA ILE A 352 19.95 6.10 -16.58
C ILE A 352 19.22 5.17 -15.60
N SER A 353 18.05 4.66 -15.96
CA SER A 353 17.21 3.86 -15.06
C SER A 353 17.71 2.42 -14.92
N THR A 354 17.76 1.94 -13.67
CA THR A 354 18.22 0.58 -13.32
C THR A 354 17.33 -0.50 -13.92
N ALA A 355 17.83 -1.74 -13.99
CA ALA A 355 17.03 -2.90 -14.37
C ALA A 355 15.85 -3.10 -13.40
N SER A 356 16.06 -2.88 -12.10
CA SER A 356 14.98 -2.92 -11.10
C SER A 356 13.92 -1.84 -11.32
N SER A 357 14.29 -0.65 -11.83
CA SER A 357 13.33 0.39 -12.22
C SER A 357 12.47 -0.05 -13.41
N GLN A 358 13.06 -0.78 -14.37
CA GLN A 358 12.31 -1.32 -15.51
C GLN A 358 11.25 -2.34 -15.07
N VAL A 359 11.63 -3.24 -14.16
CA VAL A 359 10.72 -4.22 -13.54
C VAL A 359 9.61 -3.52 -12.77
N TYR A 360 9.95 -2.49 -12.00
CA TYR A 360 8.97 -1.71 -11.25
C TYR A 360 7.94 -1.05 -12.16
N VAL A 361 8.37 -0.40 -13.26
CA VAL A 361 7.44 0.19 -14.25
C VAL A 361 6.55 -0.89 -14.86
N ALA A 362 7.09 -2.04 -15.25
CA ALA A 362 6.30 -3.13 -15.81
C ALA A 362 5.26 -3.67 -14.82
N SER A 363 5.66 -3.83 -13.55
CA SER A 363 4.80 -4.33 -12.48
C SER A 363 3.68 -3.36 -12.17
N VAL A 364 3.95 -2.05 -12.04
CA VAL A 364 2.91 -1.07 -11.74
C VAL A 364 1.97 -0.91 -12.93
N VAL A 365 2.48 -0.82 -14.16
CA VAL A 365 1.59 -0.77 -15.35
C VAL A 365 0.71 -2.02 -15.44
N ALA A 366 1.23 -3.20 -15.12
CA ALA A 366 0.41 -4.42 -15.09
C ALA A 366 -0.62 -4.41 -13.95
N HIS A 367 -0.28 -3.89 -12.77
CA HIS A 367 -1.19 -3.74 -11.63
C HIS A 367 -2.38 -2.84 -11.97
N GLU A 368 -2.11 -1.65 -12.50
CA GLU A 368 -3.18 -0.70 -12.84
C GLU A 368 -4.06 -1.17 -14.01
N LEU A 369 -3.47 -1.92 -14.96
CA LEU A 369 -4.24 -2.52 -16.04
C LEU A 369 -5.09 -3.71 -15.57
N ALA A 370 -4.67 -4.43 -14.53
CA ALA A 370 -5.47 -5.49 -13.92
C ALA A 370 -6.74 -4.93 -13.26
N HIS A 371 -6.63 -3.76 -12.63
CA HIS A 371 -7.77 -3.08 -12.01
C HIS A 371 -8.90 -2.73 -12.98
N GLN A 372 -8.62 -2.68 -14.28
CA GLN A 372 -9.66 -2.50 -15.30
C GLN A 372 -10.73 -3.61 -15.28
N TRP A 373 -10.40 -4.77 -14.69
CA TRP A 373 -11.33 -5.84 -14.33
C TRP A 373 -11.64 -5.86 -12.83
N PHE A 374 -10.60 -5.89 -11.97
CA PHE A 374 -10.73 -5.98 -10.51
C PHE A 374 -10.66 -4.61 -9.83
N GLY A 375 -11.81 -3.98 -9.67
CA GLY A 375 -11.97 -2.66 -9.10
C GLY A 375 -12.80 -1.76 -10.01
N ASN A 376 -12.61 -1.84 -11.33
CA ASN A 376 -13.39 -1.02 -12.27
C ASN A 376 -14.63 -1.75 -12.77
N LEU A 377 -14.44 -2.85 -13.51
CA LEU A 377 -15.55 -3.65 -14.06
C LEU A 377 -16.36 -4.28 -12.93
N VAL A 378 -15.70 -4.97 -12.01
CA VAL A 378 -16.29 -5.50 -10.78
C VAL A 378 -15.62 -4.81 -9.60
N THR A 379 -16.39 -4.05 -8.83
CA THR A 379 -15.87 -3.26 -7.70
C THR A 379 -16.31 -3.90 -6.40
N MET A 380 -15.48 -3.88 -5.36
CA MET A 380 -15.96 -4.26 -4.03
C MET A 380 -17.24 -3.45 -3.66
N LYS A 381 -18.19 -4.08 -2.98
CA LYS A 381 -19.42 -3.39 -2.56
C LYS A 381 -19.17 -2.35 -1.47
N TRP A 382 -18.19 -2.62 -0.61
CA TRP A 382 -17.69 -1.67 0.38
C TRP A 382 -16.21 -1.93 0.65
N TRP A 383 -15.52 -0.91 1.18
CA TRP A 383 -14.09 -0.95 1.48
C TRP A 383 -13.65 -2.11 2.39
N THR A 384 -14.59 -2.75 3.10
CA THR A 384 -14.34 -4.00 3.85
C THR A 384 -13.64 -5.07 3.00
N ASP A 385 -14.00 -5.19 1.73
CA ASP A 385 -13.43 -6.14 0.78
C ASP A 385 -12.45 -5.47 -0.21
N LEU A 386 -11.75 -4.39 0.20
CA LEU A 386 -10.74 -3.72 -0.64
C LEU A 386 -9.73 -4.67 -1.27
N TRP A 387 -9.38 -5.75 -0.57
CA TRP A 387 -8.46 -6.77 -1.04
C TRP A 387 -8.93 -7.49 -2.33
N LEU A 388 -10.23 -7.51 -2.63
CA LEU A 388 -10.75 -8.04 -3.91
C LEU A 388 -10.27 -7.22 -5.11
N ASN A 389 -9.97 -5.94 -4.90
CA ASN A 389 -9.34 -5.12 -5.91
C ASN A 389 -7.81 -5.31 -5.83
N GLU A 390 -7.23 -4.97 -4.69
CA GLU A 390 -5.78 -4.80 -4.55
C GLU A 390 -4.98 -6.10 -4.50
N GLY A 391 -5.54 -7.13 -3.86
CA GLY A 391 -4.96 -8.46 -3.85
C GLY A 391 -4.95 -9.09 -5.24
N PHE A 392 -6.05 -8.96 -5.99
CA PHE A 392 -6.14 -9.45 -7.36
C PHE A 392 -5.18 -8.73 -8.30
N ALA A 393 -5.18 -7.40 -8.28
CA ALA A 393 -4.28 -6.61 -9.11
C ALA A 393 -2.81 -6.96 -8.84
N THR A 394 -2.44 -7.09 -7.56
CA THR A 394 -1.08 -7.51 -7.16
C THR A 394 -0.73 -8.90 -7.71
N TYR A 395 -1.62 -9.89 -7.56
CA TYR A 395 -1.39 -11.26 -8.03
C TYR A 395 -1.25 -11.37 -9.54
N VAL A 396 -2.21 -10.83 -10.29
CA VAL A 396 -2.24 -10.98 -11.74
C VAL A 396 -1.25 -10.03 -12.44
N ALA A 397 -0.80 -8.96 -11.79
CA ALA A 397 0.34 -8.18 -12.28
C ALA A 397 1.60 -9.05 -12.43
N ALA A 398 1.86 -9.95 -11.48
CA ALA A 398 3.00 -10.86 -11.57
C ALA A 398 2.87 -11.82 -12.78
N LEU A 399 1.65 -12.29 -13.09
CA LEU A 399 1.35 -13.07 -14.29
C LEU A 399 1.56 -12.26 -15.57
N GLY A 400 1.08 -11.01 -15.60
CA GLY A 400 1.26 -10.09 -16.73
C GLY A 400 2.73 -9.77 -17.01
N VAL A 401 3.53 -9.52 -15.96
CA VAL A 401 4.98 -9.35 -16.09
C VAL A 401 5.66 -10.63 -16.56
N ASN A 402 5.25 -11.80 -16.05
CA ASN A 402 5.80 -13.09 -16.49
C ASN A 402 5.49 -13.37 -17.97
N PHE A 403 4.32 -12.95 -18.46
CA PHE A 403 3.96 -13.04 -19.87
C PHE A 403 4.84 -12.13 -20.75
N LEU A 404 5.13 -10.92 -20.30
CA LEU A 404 5.99 -9.98 -21.03
C LEU A 404 7.46 -10.41 -21.03
N HIS A 405 7.93 -10.86 -19.87
CA HIS A 405 9.33 -11.09 -19.51
C HIS A 405 9.47 -12.38 -18.67
N PRO A 406 9.28 -13.57 -19.28
CA PRO A 406 9.39 -14.84 -18.55
C PRO A 406 10.79 -15.05 -17.94
N GLU A 407 11.82 -14.41 -18.50
CA GLU A 407 13.18 -14.46 -18.00
C GLU A 407 13.40 -13.73 -16.66
N TRP A 408 12.43 -12.93 -16.20
CA TRP A 408 12.52 -12.18 -14.95
C TRP A 408 12.10 -12.97 -13.71
N ASN A 409 11.47 -14.14 -13.87
CA ASN A 409 10.94 -14.95 -12.76
C ASN A 409 10.03 -14.15 -11.81
N SER A 410 9.16 -13.29 -12.34
CA SER A 410 8.34 -12.36 -11.54
C SER A 410 7.43 -13.07 -10.54
N LEU A 411 6.96 -14.29 -10.85
CA LEU A 411 6.13 -15.09 -9.95
C LEU A 411 6.89 -15.51 -8.69
N ASP A 412 8.16 -15.90 -8.84
CA ASP A 412 9.01 -16.28 -7.71
C ASP A 412 9.42 -15.05 -6.87
N GLU A 413 9.71 -13.93 -7.54
CA GLU A 413 10.05 -12.69 -6.83
C GLU A 413 8.86 -12.16 -6.02
N GLU A 414 7.67 -12.18 -6.60
CA GLU A 414 6.44 -11.68 -5.99
C GLU A 414 6.02 -12.54 -4.79
N VAL A 415 6.01 -13.87 -4.90
CA VAL A 415 5.67 -14.74 -3.76
C VAL A 415 6.65 -14.55 -2.59
N VAL A 416 7.95 -14.43 -2.88
CA VAL A 416 8.97 -14.23 -1.84
C VAL A 416 8.81 -12.85 -1.18
N ASP A 417 8.58 -11.80 -1.96
CA ASP A 417 8.36 -10.47 -1.42
C ASP A 417 7.08 -10.38 -0.60
N ASN A 418 5.98 -10.98 -1.06
CA ASN A 418 4.73 -11.00 -0.31
C ASN A 418 4.87 -11.79 0.98
N MET A 419 5.43 -13.00 0.92
CA MET A 419 5.67 -13.85 2.10
C MET A 419 6.40 -13.07 3.19
N MET A 420 7.59 -12.53 2.89
CA MET A 420 8.42 -11.91 3.91
C MET A 420 7.77 -10.64 4.49
N ASN A 421 7.06 -9.85 3.68
CA ASN A 421 6.38 -8.64 4.17
C ASN A 421 5.17 -8.97 5.05
N VAL A 422 4.36 -9.94 4.63
CA VAL A 422 3.20 -10.41 5.41
C VAL A 422 3.65 -11.06 6.71
N PHE A 423 4.67 -11.93 6.69
CA PHE A 423 5.17 -12.57 7.90
C PHE A 423 5.62 -11.59 8.99
N SER A 424 6.26 -10.50 8.59
CA SER A 424 6.71 -9.47 9.53
C SER A 424 5.56 -8.66 10.14
N LEU A 425 4.51 -8.35 9.38
CA LEU A 425 3.42 -7.49 9.85
C LEU A 425 2.31 -8.30 10.55
N ASP A 426 1.98 -9.46 10.00
CA ASP A 426 0.83 -10.26 10.41
C ASP A 426 1.13 -11.21 11.59
N SER A 427 2.40 -11.27 12.01
CA SER A 427 2.81 -11.88 13.29
C SER A 427 2.57 -10.97 14.50
N LEU A 428 2.11 -9.74 14.28
CA LEU A 428 1.75 -8.80 15.35
C LEU A 428 0.33 -9.04 15.83
N LYS A 429 0.10 -8.88 17.13
CA LYS A 429 -1.23 -8.86 17.75
C LYS A 429 -2.06 -7.68 17.24
N SER A 430 -1.38 -6.57 16.94
CA SER A 430 -1.99 -5.38 16.35
C SER A 430 -2.27 -5.49 14.85
N SER A 431 -1.99 -6.60 14.15
CA SER A 431 -2.41 -6.79 12.75
C SER A 431 -3.95 -6.88 12.63
N HIS A 432 -4.47 -7.01 11.41
CA HIS A 432 -5.91 -7.11 11.12
C HIS A 432 -6.21 -8.23 10.10
N PRO A 433 -7.47 -8.72 10.02
CA PRO A 433 -7.89 -9.64 8.95
C PRO A 433 -7.80 -8.98 7.57
N ILE A 434 -7.90 -9.77 6.49
CA ILE A 434 -7.89 -9.22 5.12
C ILE A 434 -9.22 -8.52 4.84
N SER A 435 -10.34 -9.14 5.20
CA SER A 435 -11.67 -8.52 5.18
C SER A 435 -11.91 -7.81 6.52
N VAL A 436 -11.97 -6.48 6.51
CA VAL A 436 -12.03 -5.66 7.74
C VAL A 436 -13.37 -4.91 7.84
N PRO A 437 -14.14 -5.07 8.93
CA PRO A 437 -15.30 -4.21 9.16
C PRO A 437 -14.87 -2.74 9.27
N ILE A 438 -15.44 -1.87 8.45
CA ILE A 438 -15.13 -0.43 8.44
C ILE A 438 -16.31 0.35 9.01
N GLY A 439 -16.09 0.98 10.18
CA GLY A 439 -17.09 1.81 10.84
C GLY A 439 -16.99 3.29 10.45
N HIS A 440 -15.76 3.81 10.36
CA HIS A 440 -15.50 5.22 10.04
C HIS A 440 -14.64 5.36 8.77
N PRO A 441 -14.94 6.29 7.84
CA PRO A 441 -14.16 6.50 6.62
C PRO A 441 -12.64 6.71 6.79
N ARG A 442 -12.17 7.18 7.96
CA ARG A 442 -10.73 7.34 8.23
C ARG A 442 -9.98 6.02 8.38
N GLU A 443 -10.70 4.93 8.65
CA GLU A 443 -10.14 3.58 8.76
C GLU A 443 -9.84 3.00 7.37
N ILE A 444 -10.55 3.47 6.34
CA ILE A 444 -10.35 3.05 4.95
C ILE A 444 -8.87 3.23 4.56
N ALA A 445 -8.30 4.41 4.78
CA ALA A 445 -6.90 4.68 4.44
C ALA A 445 -5.89 3.83 5.22
N GLN A 446 -6.28 3.21 6.34
CA GLN A 446 -5.41 2.35 7.16
C GLN A 446 -5.35 0.91 6.64
N ILE A 447 -6.33 0.49 5.82
CA ILE A 447 -6.34 -0.84 5.18
C ILE A 447 -5.75 -0.83 3.77
N PHE A 448 -5.32 0.33 3.25
CA PHE A 448 -4.43 0.43 2.08
C PHE A 448 -2.99 0.07 2.50
N ASP A 449 -2.79 -1.18 2.91
CA ASP A 449 -1.61 -1.61 3.63
C ASP A 449 -1.03 -2.93 3.08
N THR A 450 -0.02 -3.48 3.76
CA THR A 450 0.60 -4.74 3.32
C THR A 450 -0.38 -5.92 3.34
N ILE A 451 -1.38 -5.92 4.21
CA ILE A 451 -2.33 -7.02 4.32
C ILE A 451 -3.25 -7.06 3.09
N SER A 452 -3.93 -5.97 2.74
CA SER A 452 -4.87 -5.97 1.61
C SER A 452 -4.21 -6.32 0.27
N TYR A 453 -2.98 -5.82 0.03
CA TYR A 453 -2.25 -6.08 -1.21
C TYR A 453 -1.54 -7.44 -1.19
N LYS A 454 -0.61 -7.64 -0.26
CA LYS A 454 0.33 -8.77 -0.30
C LYS A 454 -0.25 -10.03 0.29
N LYS A 455 -1.02 -9.94 1.40
CA LYS A 455 -1.73 -11.12 1.94
C LYS A 455 -2.86 -11.51 1.00
N GLY A 456 -3.61 -10.53 0.47
CA GLY A 456 -4.61 -10.71 -0.59
C GLY A 456 -4.07 -11.45 -1.83
N SER A 457 -2.95 -10.99 -2.38
CA SER A 457 -2.29 -11.68 -3.50
C SER A 457 -1.86 -13.11 -3.15
N PHE A 458 -1.25 -13.29 -1.97
CA PHE A 458 -0.77 -14.60 -1.56
C PHE A 458 -1.90 -15.62 -1.43
N VAL A 459 -3.05 -15.23 -0.87
CA VAL A 459 -4.21 -16.14 -0.75
C VAL A 459 -4.80 -16.50 -2.11
N LEU A 460 -4.76 -15.59 -3.09
CA LEU A 460 -5.15 -15.87 -4.47
C LEU A 460 -4.22 -16.88 -5.14
N ARG A 461 -2.90 -16.72 -4.98
CA ARG A 461 -1.92 -17.70 -5.44
C ARG A 461 -2.14 -19.06 -4.76
N MET A 462 -2.38 -19.07 -3.45
CA MET A 462 -2.64 -20.31 -2.70
C MET A 462 -3.86 -21.04 -3.26
N MET A 463 -4.96 -20.31 -3.52
CA MET A 463 -6.14 -20.87 -4.20
C MET A 463 -5.83 -21.42 -5.57
N ASN A 464 -5.07 -20.68 -6.38
CA ASN A 464 -4.68 -21.16 -7.69
C ASN A 464 -3.90 -22.50 -7.60
N LEU A 465 -2.98 -22.63 -6.65
CA LEU A 465 -2.17 -23.84 -6.51
C LEU A 465 -2.98 -25.05 -6.03
N PHE A 466 -3.95 -24.88 -5.13
CA PHE A 466 -4.77 -26.02 -4.69
C PHE A 466 -5.94 -26.34 -5.64
N LEU A 467 -6.50 -25.36 -6.36
CA LEU A 467 -7.55 -25.56 -7.36
C LEU A 467 -7.01 -25.97 -8.74
N GLY A 468 -5.75 -25.62 -9.03
CA GLY A 468 -5.16 -25.67 -10.36
C GLY A 468 -5.60 -24.51 -11.27
N GLU A 469 -4.68 -24.13 -12.16
CA GLU A 469 -4.79 -22.98 -13.06
C GLU A 469 -6.11 -22.91 -13.84
N GLU A 470 -6.53 -24.02 -14.45
CA GLU A 470 -7.75 -24.05 -15.26
C GLU A 470 -9.01 -23.76 -14.44
N THR A 471 -9.16 -24.45 -13.30
CA THR A 471 -10.30 -24.26 -12.39
C THR A 471 -10.34 -22.84 -11.83
N PHE A 472 -9.20 -22.34 -11.36
CA PHE A 472 -9.10 -21.00 -10.80
C PHE A 472 -9.46 -19.94 -11.86
N ARG A 473 -8.81 -19.99 -13.04
CA ARG A 473 -9.03 -19.03 -14.12
C ARG A 473 -10.48 -19.04 -14.62
N THR A 474 -11.09 -20.22 -14.79
CA THR A 474 -12.48 -20.33 -15.20
C THR A 474 -13.45 -19.79 -14.13
N GLY A 475 -13.22 -20.08 -12.85
CA GLY A 475 -14.04 -19.52 -11.77
C GLY A 475 -13.93 -17.99 -11.67
N VAL A 476 -12.73 -17.44 -11.80
CA VAL A 476 -12.51 -15.98 -11.85
C VAL A 476 -13.18 -15.35 -13.08
N SER A 477 -13.12 -15.99 -14.25
CA SER A 477 -13.81 -15.53 -15.46
C SER A 477 -15.34 -15.49 -15.25
N ASN A 478 -15.91 -16.54 -14.65
CA ASN A 478 -17.34 -16.61 -14.35
C ASN A 478 -17.76 -15.50 -13.36
N TYR A 479 -16.95 -15.26 -12.32
CA TYR A 479 -17.15 -14.16 -11.37
C TYR A 479 -17.17 -12.79 -12.08
N LEU A 480 -16.17 -12.50 -12.92
CA LEU A 480 -16.11 -11.24 -13.65
C LEU A 480 -17.31 -11.04 -14.59
N LYS A 481 -17.74 -12.10 -15.29
CA LYS A 481 -18.90 -12.06 -16.18
C LYS A 481 -20.22 -11.87 -15.42
N LYS A 482 -20.38 -12.54 -14.27
CA LYS A 482 -21.59 -12.49 -13.44
C LYS A 482 -21.79 -11.11 -12.80
N HIS A 483 -20.71 -10.46 -12.37
CA HIS A 483 -20.77 -9.19 -11.62
C HIS A 483 -20.35 -7.96 -12.45
N ALA A 484 -20.18 -8.11 -13.77
CA ALA A 484 -19.76 -7.03 -14.67
C ALA A 484 -20.62 -5.77 -14.53
N TYR A 485 -19.96 -4.60 -14.39
CA TYR A 485 -20.56 -3.28 -14.14
C TYR A 485 -21.32 -3.15 -12.82
N GLY A 486 -21.21 -4.13 -11.93
CA GLY A 486 -21.80 -4.14 -10.61
C GLY A 486 -20.75 -4.16 -9.51
N ASN A 487 -21.19 -4.60 -8.34
CA ASN A 487 -20.35 -4.78 -7.17
C ASN A 487 -20.38 -6.24 -6.69
N ALA A 488 -19.40 -6.61 -5.88
CA ALA A 488 -19.29 -7.93 -5.27
C ALA A 488 -18.71 -7.87 -3.85
N GLU A 489 -18.97 -8.93 -3.08
CA GLU A 489 -18.34 -9.25 -1.80
C GLU A 489 -17.50 -10.53 -1.96
N GLN A 490 -16.65 -10.87 -0.97
CA GLN A 490 -15.77 -12.04 -1.09
C GLN A 490 -16.54 -13.37 -1.32
N ASP A 491 -17.76 -13.48 -0.79
CA ASP A 491 -18.59 -14.67 -0.93
C ASP A 491 -19.03 -14.93 -2.38
N ASP A 492 -19.18 -13.89 -3.21
CA ASP A 492 -19.50 -14.00 -4.64
C ASP A 492 -18.36 -14.69 -5.42
N LEU A 493 -17.10 -14.39 -5.04
CA LEU A 493 -15.92 -15.04 -5.58
C LEU A 493 -15.85 -16.51 -5.13
N TRP A 494 -16.11 -16.76 -3.85
CA TRP A 494 -16.12 -18.12 -3.29
C TRP A 494 -17.14 -19.03 -3.97
N GLU A 495 -18.34 -18.51 -4.23
CA GLU A 495 -19.39 -19.22 -4.95
C GLU A 495 -18.89 -19.63 -6.35
N SER A 496 -18.40 -18.66 -7.12
CA SER A 496 -17.93 -18.88 -8.50
C SER A 496 -16.76 -19.88 -8.58
N LEU A 497 -15.82 -19.83 -7.64
CA LEU A 497 -14.70 -20.79 -7.59
C LEU A 497 -15.16 -22.19 -7.14
N THR A 498 -16.09 -22.27 -6.17
CA THR A 498 -16.62 -23.54 -5.67
C THR A 498 -17.37 -24.31 -6.75
N GLU A 499 -18.24 -23.63 -7.50
CA GLU A 499 -19.02 -24.23 -8.58
C GLU A 499 -18.11 -24.93 -9.62
N VAL A 500 -17.04 -24.26 -10.05
CA VAL A 500 -16.09 -24.81 -11.03
C VAL A 500 -15.23 -25.90 -10.40
N ALA A 501 -14.78 -25.74 -9.16
CA ALA A 501 -13.99 -26.75 -8.46
C ALA A 501 -14.73 -28.07 -8.28
N HIS A 502 -16.03 -28.01 -7.95
CA HIS A 502 -16.90 -29.18 -7.85
C HIS A 502 -17.16 -29.82 -9.21
N LYS A 503 -17.42 -29.01 -10.25
CA LYS A 503 -17.60 -29.49 -11.62
C LYS A 503 -16.36 -30.23 -12.14
N ASN A 504 -15.18 -29.71 -11.86
CA ASN A 504 -13.89 -30.29 -12.27
C ASN A 504 -13.38 -31.37 -11.31
N GLN A 505 -14.12 -31.66 -10.22
CA GLN A 505 -13.76 -32.65 -9.20
C GLN A 505 -12.39 -32.39 -8.53
N VAL A 506 -12.00 -31.12 -8.44
CA VAL A 506 -10.75 -30.72 -7.74
C VAL A 506 -10.97 -30.64 -6.23
N LEU A 507 -12.14 -30.18 -5.80
CA LEU A 507 -12.56 -30.22 -4.40
C LEU A 507 -13.67 -31.27 -4.20
N PRO A 508 -13.67 -31.99 -3.07
CA PRO A 508 -14.80 -32.84 -2.68
C PRO A 508 -16.09 -32.03 -2.53
N GLN A 509 -17.24 -32.67 -2.79
CA GLN A 509 -18.55 -32.01 -2.75
C GLN A 509 -18.93 -31.43 -1.38
N TYR A 510 -18.38 -31.98 -0.28
CA TYR A 510 -18.63 -31.50 1.08
C TYR A 510 -17.74 -30.29 1.48
N MET A 511 -16.78 -29.93 0.63
CA MET A 511 -15.78 -28.88 0.89
C MET A 511 -15.97 -27.74 -0.10
N SER A 512 -16.14 -26.52 0.39
CA SER A 512 -16.24 -25.31 -0.43
C SER A 512 -15.03 -24.40 -0.28
N VAL A 513 -14.81 -23.52 -1.27
CA VAL A 513 -13.77 -22.49 -1.18
C VAL A 513 -14.06 -21.56 0.00
N LYS A 514 -15.33 -21.24 0.27
CA LYS A 514 -15.73 -20.44 1.43
C LYS A 514 -15.26 -21.04 2.75
N GLN A 515 -15.52 -22.34 3.00
CA GLN A 515 -15.11 -23.01 4.24
C GLN A 515 -13.59 -22.92 4.47
N ILE A 516 -12.80 -23.06 3.40
CA ILE A 516 -11.34 -22.94 3.48
C ILE A 516 -10.95 -21.49 3.71
N MET A 517 -11.41 -20.58 2.84
CA MET A 517 -10.88 -19.23 2.70
C MET A 517 -11.39 -18.25 3.76
N ASP A 518 -12.55 -18.47 4.35
CA ASP A 518 -13.00 -17.68 5.51
C ASP A 518 -11.95 -17.74 6.64
N SER A 519 -11.35 -18.93 6.86
CA SER A 519 -10.29 -19.06 7.87
C SER A 519 -9.03 -18.24 7.55
N TRP A 520 -8.84 -17.79 6.30
CA TRP A 520 -7.70 -16.98 5.87
C TRP A 520 -8.02 -15.49 5.75
N THR A 521 -9.27 -15.13 5.48
CA THR A 521 -9.67 -13.73 5.20
C THR A 521 -10.32 -13.02 6.38
N VAL A 522 -11.07 -13.71 7.23
CA VAL A 522 -11.86 -13.09 8.32
C VAL A 522 -11.18 -13.08 9.68
N GLN A 523 -9.97 -13.64 9.78
CA GLN A 523 -9.16 -13.63 11.00
C GLN A 523 -7.72 -13.14 10.75
N THR A 524 -7.13 -12.55 11.78
CA THR A 524 -5.76 -12.02 11.75
C THR A 524 -4.71 -13.13 11.87
N GLY A 525 -3.56 -12.94 11.22
CA GLY A 525 -2.40 -13.81 11.36
C GLY A 525 -2.34 -14.97 10.37
N TYR A 526 -1.37 -15.84 10.61
CA TYR A 526 -1.09 -17.05 9.87
C TYR A 526 -0.58 -18.17 10.80
N PRO A 527 -0.69 -19.45 10.41
CA PRO A 527 -0.28 -20.54 11.27
C PRO A 527 1.23 -20.82 11.21
N LEU A 528 1.75 -21.28 12.34
CA LEU A 528 2.95 -22.10 12.45
C LEU A 528 2.52 -23.58 12.39
N ILE A 529 3.09 -24.32 11.45
CA ILE A 529 2.92 -25.77 11.34
C ILE A 529 4.10 -26.46 12.00
N THR A 530 3.84 -27.21 13.07
CA THR A 530 4.87 -28.01 13.73
C THR A 530 4.79 -29.45 13.27
N VAL A 531 5.91 -29.98 12.81
CA VAL A 531 6.08 -31.36 12.31
C VAL A 531 7.02 -32.10 13.26
N ILE A 532 6.49 -33.09 13.98
CA ILE A 532 7.27 -33.95 14.87
C ILE A 532 7.33 -35.35 14.27
N ARG A 533 8.52 -35.80 13.90
CA ARG A 533 8.71 -37.12 13.27
C ARG A 533 8.96 -38.22 14.29
N ASN A 534 8.37 -39.38 14.01
CA ASN A 534 8.78 -40.66 14.58
C ASN A 534 9.57 -41.42 13.50
N TYR A 535 10.88 -41.44 13.66
CA TYR A 535 11.82 -42.05 12.71
C TYR A 535 11.85 -43.58 12.77
N GLU A 536 11.27 -44.22 13.81
CA GLU A 536 11.16 -45.68 13.90
C GLU A 536 9.87 -46.17 13.24
N ALA A 537 8.76 -45.46 13.47
CA ALA A 537 7.46 -45.77 12.86
C ALA A 537 7.31 -45.23 11.43
N CYS A 538 8.30 -44.47 10.95
CA CYS A 538 8.26 -43.67 9.73
C CYS A 538 6.96 -42.83 9.58
N THR A 539 6.57 -42.12 10.64
CA THR A 539 5.40 -41.24 10.66
C THR A 539 5.75 -39.81 11.11
N ALA A 540 4.84 -38.86 10.89
CA ALA A 540 4.94 -37.52 11.48
C ALA A 540 3.59 -37.07 12.05
N VAL A 541 3.62 -36.43 13.21
CA VAL A 541 2.46 -35.71 13.77
C VAL A 541 2.58 -34.25 13.38
N VAL A 542 1.53 -33.70 12.79
CA VAL A 542 1.48 -32.33 12.29
C VAL A 542 0.34 -31.59 12.98
N PHE A 543 0.64 -30.43 13.56
CA PHE A 543 -0.35 -29.58 14.22
C PHE A 543 -0.07 -28.09 13.96
N GLN A 544 -1.08 -27.26 14.24
CA GLN A 544 -1.05 -25.83 13.95
C GLN A 544 -1.31 -24.98 15.18
N GLU A 545 -0.77 -23.77 15.16
CA GLU A 545 -1.03 -22.69 16.11
C GLU A 545 -0.74 -21.35 15.44
N ARG A 546 -1.32 -20.24 15.92
CA ARG A 546 -1.00 -18.92 15.37
C ARG A 546 0.47 -18.56 15.62
N PHE A 547 1.18 -18.11 14.59
CA PHE A 547 2.52 -17.55 14.76
C PHE A 547 2.45 -16.09 15.26
N LEU A 548 3.19 -15.77 16.33
CA LEU A 548 3.29 -14.43 16.90
C LEU A 548 4.75 -14.03 17.06
N GLY A 549 5.06 -12.76 16.79
CA GLY A 549 6.43 -12.23 16.87
C GLY A 549 6.96 -12.06 18.30
N ASP A 550 6.07 -11.98 19.29
CA ASP A 550 6.38 -11.92 20.72
C ASP A 550 6.24 -13.29 21.43
N ARG A 551 6.15 -14.37 20.65
CA ARG A 551 6.07 -15.73 21.16
C ARG A 551 7.28 -16.06 22.02
N GLY A 552 7.04 -16.77 23.13
CA GLY A 552 8.05 -17.08 24.14
C GLY A 552 8.36 -15.95 25.13
N THR A 553 7.67 -14.80 25.07
CA THR A 553 7.96 -13.62 25.91
C THR A 553 6.85 -13.15 26.86
N SER A 554 5.64 -13.69 26.76
CA SER A 554 4.49 -13.34 27.62
C SER A 554 3.54 -14.54 27.82
N GLU A 555 2.51 -14.37 28.67
CA GLU A 555 1.46 -15.38 28.93
C GLU A 555 0.80 -15.88 27.62
N PRO A 556 0.24 -17.10 27.61
CA PRO A 556 -0.44 -17.64 26.44
C PRO A 556 -1.52 -16.68 25.95
N ASP A 557 -1.39 -16.20 24.71
CA ASP A 557 -2.44 -15.41 24.08
C ASP A 557 -3.61 -16.35 23.75
N GLU A 558 -4.79 -16.12 24.35
CA GLU A 558 -5.98 -16.92 24.07
C GLU A 558 -6.35 -16.95 22.58
N SER A 559 -6.04 -15.88 21.83
CA SER A 559 -6.25 -15.85 20.37
C SER A 559 -5.31 -16.80 19.63
N ALA A 560 -4.14 -17.12 20.18
CA ALA A 560 -3.21 -18.07 19.55
C ALA A 560 -3.72 -19.52 19.59
N LEU A 561 -4.61 -19.83 20.54
CA LEU A 561 -5.26 -21.14 20.68
C LEU A 561 -6.59 -21.24 19.91
N LYS A 562 -7.29 -20.11 19.74
CA LYS A 562 -8.61 -20.04 19.09
C LYS A 562 -8.51 -19.90 17.57
N ASN A 563 -7.53 -19.16 17.07
CA ASN A 563 -7.36 -18.92 15.63
C ASN A 563 -6.70 -20.15 15.00
N LYS A 564 -7.46 -20.90 14.19
CA LYS A 564 -6.98 -22.04 13.41
C LYS A 564 -7.44 -21.91 11.96
N TRP A 565 -6.71 -22.53 11.05
CA TRP A 565 -6.90 -22.41 9.61
C TRP A 565 -7.21 -23.75 8.97
N TRP A 566 -7.87 -23.72 7.81
CA TRP A 566 -7.86 -24.83 6.87
C TRP A 566 -6.54 -24.80 6.10
N VAL A 567 -5.58 -25.65 6.49
CA VAL A 567 -4.22 -25.62 5.95
C VAL A 567 -4.03 -26.69 4.86
N PRO A 568 -3.71 -26.29 3.61
CA PRO A 568 -3.37 -27.24 2.54
C PRO A 568 -1.93 -27.74 2.73
N LEU A 569 -1.76 -28.98 3.22
CA LEU A 569 -0.43 -29.56 3.48
C LEU A 569 0.13 -30.22 2.20
N SER A 570 1.09 -29.56 1.56
CA SER A 570 1.96 -30.17 0.54
C SER A 570 3.30 -30.56 1.17
N TYR A 571 3.83 -31.74 0.81
CA TYR A 571 5.14 -32.19 1.33
C TYR A 571 5.84 -33.20 0.41
N THR A 572 7.17 -33.24 0.54
CA THR A 572 8.09 -34.14 -0.16
C THR A 572 9.22 -34.58 0.78
N TRP A 573 10.03 -35.54 0.35
CA TRP A 573 11.15 -36.08 1.11
C TRP A 573 12.36 -36.34 0.22
N GLN A 574 13.52 -36.59 0.83
CA GLN A 574 14.81 -36.62 0.14
C GLN A 574 14.88 -37.55 -1.09
N SER A 575 14.45 -38.81 -0.96
CA SER A 575 14.52 -39.78 -2.06
C SER A 575 13.49 -39.55 -3.17
N TYR A 576 12.39 -38.86 -2.89
CA TYR A 576 11.37 -38.53 -3.90
C TYR A 576 11.64 -37.19 -4.59
N GLY A 577 11.96 -36.16 -3.83
CA GLY A 577 12.48 -34.89 -4.34
C GLY A 577 11.57 -34.11 -5.30
N ASN A 578 10.28 -34.48 -5.46
CA ASN A 578 9.39 -33.73 -6.34
C ASN A 578 8.80 -32.50 -5.63
N PHE A 579 9.30 -31.31 -5.97
CA PHE A 579 8.81 -30.03 -5.44
C PHE A 579 7.70 -29.40 -6.30
N ASN A 580 7.35 -29.99 -7.45
CA ASN A 580 6.32 -29.45 -8.34
C ASN A 580 4.89 -29.91 -7.97
N GLU A 581 4.75 -30.86 -7.05
CA GLU A 581 3.45 -31.33 -6.53
C GLU A 581 2.93 -30.41 -5.41
N THR A 582 2.55 -29.19 -5.76
CA THR A 582 2.10 -28.17 -4.80
C THR A 582 0.68 -28.38 -4.29
N ARG A 583 -0.11 -29.27 -4.90
CA ARG A 583 -1.46 -29.61 -4.44
C ARG A 583 -1.42 -30.23 -3.04
N PRO A 584 -2.44 -29.97 -2.20
CA PRO A 584 -2.51 -30.55 -0.86
C PRO A 584 -2.57 -32.07 -0.95
N LYS A 585 -1.67 -32.75 -0.24
CA LYS A 585 -1.71 -34.19 -0.01
C LYS A 585 -2.62 -34.53 1.17
N GLU A 586 -2.72 -33.59 2.13
CA GLU A 586 -3.61 -33.65 3.29
C GLU A 586 -4.15 -32.25 3.60
N TRP A 587 -5.27 -32.21 4.31
CA TRP A 587 -5.84 -30.97 4.86
C TRP A 587 -5.83 -31.04 6.38
N LEU A 588 -5.33 -29.98 7.03
CA LEU A 588 -5.46 -29.81 8.48
C LEU A 588 -6.56 -28.80 8.74
N ALA A 589 -7.71 -29.28 9.23
CA ALA A 589 -8.88 -28.47 9.52
C ALA A 589 -8.77 -27.75 10.89
N PRO A 590 -9.49 -26.63 11.10
CA PRO A 590 -9.55 -25.94 12.39
C PRO A 590 -10.00 -26.82 13.56
N GLU A 591 -10.94 -27.74 13.32
CA GLU A 591 -11.50 -28.61 14.35
C GLU A 591 -10.54 -29.73 14.74
N GLN A 592 -9.52 -30.02 13.92
CA GLN A 592 -8.52 -31.04 14.20
C GLN A 592 -7.44 -30.50 15.16
N GLU A 593 -7.05 -31.32 16.14
CA GLU A 593 -5.88 -31.04 16.97
C GLU A 593 -4.58 -31.30 16.22
N ASN A 594 -4.54 -32.38 15.45
CA ASN A 594 -3.40 -32.80 14.66
C ASN A 594 -3.82 -33.72 13.50
N VAL A 595 -2.91 -33.92 12.56
CA VAL A 595 -2.98 -34.95 11.50
C VAL A 595 -1.73 -35.81 11.59
N VAL A 596 -1.90 -37.13 11.41
CA VAL A 596 -0.79 -38.10 11.40
C VAL A 596 -0.47 -38.49 9.97
N ILE A 597 0.70 -38.07 9.48
CA ILE A 597 1.22 -38.45 8.17
C ILE A 597 1.90 -39.81 8.29
N ARG A 598 1.41 -40.78 7.52
CA ARG A 598 1.91 -42.17 7.50
C ARG A 598 2.78 -42.42 6.26
N ASN A 599 3.53 -43.52 6.29
CA ASN A 599 4.34 -43.99 5.17
C ASN A 599 5.40 -42.98 4.69
N LEU A 600 5.99 -42.21 5.61
CA LEU A 600 7.15 -41.39 5.30
C LEU A 600 8.40 -42.29 5.21
N PRO A 601 9.50 -41.86 4.57
CA PRO A 601 10.75 -42.58 4.68
C PRO A 601 11.36 -42.36 6.06
N CYS A 602 11.84 -43.43 6.70
CA CYS A 602 12.47 -43.35 8.02
C CYS A 602 13.81 -42.56 8.01
N ASN A 603 14.58 -42.58 6.92
CA ASN A 603 15.94 -42.01 6.89
C ASN A 603 16.08 -40.70 6.10
N ASP A 604 15.03 -40.24 5.43
CA ASP A 604 15.09 -39.02 4.63
C ASP A 604 14.76 -37.80 5.49
N TRP A 605 15.17 -36.59 5.10
CA TRP A 605 14.46 -35.39 5.54
C TRP A 605 13.08 -35.29 4.88
N VAL A 606 12.17 -34.54 5.50
CA VAL A 606 10.87 -34.14 4.93
C VAL A 606 10.78 -32.62 4.90
N ILE A 607 10.21 -32.06 3.82
CA ILE A 607 9.90 -30.64 3.66
C ILE A 607 8.42 -30.49 3.37
N PHE A 608 7.76 -29.59 4.10
CA PHE A 608 6.37 -29.15 3.88
C PHE A 608 6.33 -27.78 3.20
N ASN A 609 5.17 -27.44 2.62
CA ASN A 609 4.91 -26.19 1.91
C ASN A 609 5.73 -26.06 0.62
N LEU A 610 5.56 -27.03 -0.29
CA LEU A 610 6.32 -27.07 -1.54
C LEU A 610 6.11 -25.79 -2.35
N GLN A 611 7.21 -25.16 -2.76
CA GLN A 611 7.21 -23.87 -3.45
C GLN A 611 6.48 -22.74 -2.73
N ILE A 612 6.41 -22.81 -1.38
CA ILE A 612 5.70 -21.84 -0.55
C ILE A 612 4.25 -21.70 -1.05
N SER A 613 3.58 -22.84 -1.27
CA SER A 613 2.22 -22.90 -1.81
C SER A 613 1.17 -22.31 -0.88
N GLY A 614 1.40 -22.35 0.43
CA GLY A 614 0.53 -21.79 1.46
C GLY A 614 1.25 -20.75 2.33
N LEU A 615 0.47 -19.84 2.90
CA LEU A 615 0.97 -18.76 3.74
C LEU A 615 1.14 -19.23 5.19
N TYR A 616 2.10 -20.11 5.44
CA TYR A 616 2.37 -20.63 6.78
C TYR A 616 3.85 -20.97 6.96
N LYS A 617 4.32 -20.89 8.21
CA LYS A 617 5.68 -21.26 8.60
C LYS A 617 5.73 -22.73 8.98
N VAL A 618 6.90 -23.36 8.87
CA VAL A 618 7.10 -24.76 9.28
C VAL A 618 8.24 -24.90 10.29
N LYS A 619 7.94 -25.56 11.41
CA LYS A 619 8.91 -25.98 12.43
C LYS A 619 9.07 -27.49 12.39
N TYR A 620 10.31 -27.96 12.30
CA TYR A 620 10.65 -29.37 12.39
C TYR A 620 11.35 -29.72 13.71
N ASP A 621 11.40 -31.01 14.04
CA ASP A 621 12.32 -31.54 15.06
C ASP A 621 13.80 -31.35 14.65
N VAL A 622 14.69 -31.38 15.65
CA VAL A 622 16.12 -31.09 15.48
C VAL A 622 16.79 -32.05 14.49
N GLU A 623 16.38 -33.32 14.48
CA GLU A 623 16.95 -34.32 13.58
C GLU A 623 16.62 -34.01 12.11
N ASN A 624 15.40 -33.57 11.81
CA ASN A 624 15.02 -33.18 10.46
C ASN A 624 15.79 -31.92 10.02
N TRP A 625 15.93 -30.92 10.90
CA TRP A 625 16.75 -29.73 10.65
C TRP A 625 18.21 -30.09 10.33
N ASN A 626 18.80 -31.05 11.06
CA ASN A 626 20.17 -31.51 10.79
C ASN A 626 20.29 -32.18 9.41
N ARG A 627 19.33 -33.04 9.03
CA ARG A 627 19.31 -33.69 7.71
C ARG A 627 19.15 -32.68 6.56
N LEU A 628 18.30 -31.67 6.75
CA LEU A 628 18.15 -30.56 5.80
C LEU A 628 19.43 -29.75 5.68
N THR A 629 20.04 -29.39 6.81
CA THR A 629 21.31 -28.65 6.85
C THR A 629 22.42 -29.41 6.13
N ASN A 630 22.55 -30.72 6.35
CA ASN A 630 23.53 -31.56 5.66
C ASN A 630 23.30 -31.59 4.14
N THR A 631 22.04 -31.66 3.71
CA THR A 631 21.70 -31.62 2.28
C THR A 631 22.03 -30.27 1.67
N LEU A 632 21.73 -29.16 2.34
CA LEU A 632 22.09 -27.81 1.87
C LEU A 632 23.60 -27.64 1.72
N LEU A 633 24.38 -28.14 2.68
CA LEU A 633 25.85 -28.07 2.65
C LEU A 633 26.48 -28.92 1.53
N THR A 634 25.89 -30.08 1.22
CA THR A 634 26.46 -31.05 0.25
C THR A 634 25.91 -30.89 -1.16
N ASN A 635 24.60 -30.65 -1.30
CA ASN A 635 23.92 -30.46 -2.58
C ASN A 635 22.62 -29.64 -2.38
N HIS A 636 22.75 -28.32 -2.21
CA HIS A 636 21.59 -27.44 -2.03
C HIS A 636 20.60 -27.48 -3.21
N ASN A 637 21.03 -27.82 -4.42
CA ASN A 637 20.16 -27.92 -5.60
C ASN A 637 19.18 -29.11 -5.54
N ALA A 638 19.38 -30.05 -4.59
CA ALA A 638 18.38 -31.08 -4.30
C ALA A 638 17.12 -30.51 -3.63
N ILE A 639 17.16 -29.27 -3.13
CA ILE A 639 16.01 -28.55 -2.56
C ILE A 639 15.66 -27.37 -3.48
N SER A 640 14.37 -27.22 -3.82
CA SER A 640 13.91 -26.14 -4.70
C SER A 640 14.31 -24.76 -4.17
N LYS A 641 14.56 -23.80 -5.08
CA LYS A 641 14.94 -22.42 -4.75
C LYS A 641 13.99 -21.77 -3.74
N LEU A 642 12.68 -21.91 -3.92
CA LEU A 642 11.66 -21.36 -3.02
C LEU A 642 11.63 -22.07 -1.65
N ASN A 643 11.87 -23.38 -1.59
CA ASN A 643 11.98 -24.07 -0.31
C ASN A 643 13.30 -23.75 0.41
N ARG A 644 14.39 -23.41 -0.29
CA ARG A 644 15.60 -22.86 0.36
C ARG A 644 15.31 -21.48 0.98
N VAL A 645 14.58 -20.62 0.28
CA VAL A 645 14.07 -19.35 0.82
C VAL A 645 13.24 -19.59 2.09
N GLN A 646 12.28 -20.51 2.03
CA GLN A 646 11.44 -20.87 3.18
C GLN A 646 12.26 -21.34 4.38
N LEU A 647 13.22 -22.25 4.18
CA LEU A 647 14.05 -22.78 5.28
C LEU A 647 14.86 -21.67 5.97
N ILE A 648 15.38 -20.70 5.22
CA ILE A 648 16.07 -19.54 5.77
C ILE A 648 15.10 -18.65 6.57
N GLU A 649 13.97 -18.29 5.97
CA GLU A 649 12.97 -17.41 6.61
C GLU A 649 12.39 -18.03 7.89
N ASP A 650 11.92 -19.27 7.81
CA ASP A 650 11.29 -19.97 8.93
C ASP A 650 12.28 -20.19 10.08
N SER A 651 13.49 -20.66 9.79
CA SER A 651 14.49 -20.90 10.85
C SER A 651 14.96 -19.60 11.53
N MET A 652 15.10 -18.50 10.79
CA MET A 652 15.48 -17.21 11.37
C MET A 652 14.39 -16.63 12.27
N ASP A 653 13.12 -16.68 11.83
CA ASP A 653 11.99 -16.21 12.63
C ASP A 653 11.72 -17.10 13.85
N LEU A 654 11.83 -18.43 13.70
CA LEU A 654 11.70 -19.37 14.83
C LEU A 654 12.81 -19.16 15.87
N ALA A 655 14.02 -18.79 15.45
CA ALA A 655 15.07 -18.44 16.39
C ALA A 655 14.83 -17.09 17.07
N LYS A 656 14.21 -16.13 16.36
CA LYS A 656 13.82 -14.83 16.91
C LYS A 656 12.75 -14.97 18.00
N THR A 657 11.83 -15.95 17.90
CA THR A 657 10.82 -16.25 18.92
C THR A 657 11.29 -17.24 19.99
N GLY A 658 12.47 -17.85 19.82
CA GLY A 658 12.99 -18.87 20.73
C GLY A 658 12.36 -20.25 20.56
N ASP A 659 11.62 -20.50 19.48
CA ASP A 659 11.10 -21.82 19.11
C ASP A 659 12.20 -22.81 18.72
N ILE A 660 13.34 -22.29 18.23
CA ILE A 660 14.57 -23.03 17.98
C ILE A 660 15.78 -22.19 18.44
N VAL A 661 16.93 -22.84 18.64
CA VAL A 661 18.18 -22.16 19.00
C VAL A 661 18.88 -21.56 17.78
N TYR A 662 19.51 -20.39 17.93
CA TYR A 662 20.22 -19.67 16.85
C TYR A 662 21.33 -20.47 16.16
N THR A 663 21.85 -21.53 16.80
CA THR A 663 22.84 -22.43 16.18
C THR A 663 22.29 -23.12 14.93
N ILE A 664 21.00 -23.45 14.88
CA ILE A 664 20.35 -24.10 13.74
C ILE A 664 20.34 -23.18 12.50
N PRO A 665 19.70 -21.99 12.51
CA PRO A 665 19.69 -21.12 11.34
C PRO A 665 21.10 -20.66 10.94
N PHE A 666 22.00 -20.38 11.89
CA PHE A 666 23.38 -20.00 11.53
C PHE A 666 24.19 -21.16 10.93
N ASN A 667 23.86 -22.42 11.25
CA ASN A 667 24.43 -23.58 10.55
C ASN A 667 23.84 -23.73 9.14
N ILE A 668 22.54 -23.49 8.98
CA ILE A 668 21.90 -23.42 7.66
C ILE A 668 22.60 -22.36 6.79
N LEU A 669 22.72 -21.12 7.28
CA LEU A 669 23.32 -20.01 6.52
C LEU A 669 24.73 -20.30 5.97
N LYS A 670 25.50 -21.24 6.55
CA LYS A 670 26.81 -21.64 6.03
C LYS A 670 26.75 -22.15 4.59
N TYR A 671 25.65 -22.77 4.17
CA TYR A 671 25.53 -23.27 2.79
C TYR A 671 25.56 -22.15 1.74
N LEU A 672 25.23 -20.90 2.13
CA LEU A 672 25.20 -19.76 1.23
C LEU A 672 26.55 -19.49 0.57
N GLU A 673 27.67 -19.94 1.16
CA GLU A 673 28.99 -19.89 0.51
C GLU A 673 28.99 -20.54 -0.89
N ASN A 674 28.05 -21.47 -1.16
CA ASN A 674 27.88 -22.15 -2.43
C ASN A 674 26.62 -21.71 -3.22
N GLU A 675 25.75 -20.87 -2.64
CA GLU A 675 24.50 -20.41 -3.24
C GLU A 675 24.74 -19.31 -4.29
N ASN A 676 24.05 -19.40 -5.43
CA ASN A 676 24.17 -18.41 -6.51
C ASN A 676 22.82 -17.83 -6.95
N ASP A 677 21.71 -18.24 -6.33
CA ASP A 677 20.40 -17.66 -6.62
C ASP A 677 20.16 -16.36 -5.85
N TYR A 678 19.54 -15.39 -6.51
CA TYR A 678 19.20 -14.09 -5.91
C TYR A 678 18.27 -14.21 -4.70
N LEU A 679 17.23 -15.04 -4.79
CA LEU A 679 16.16 -15.07 -3.77
C LEU A 679 16.62 -15.61 -2.42
N PRO A 680 17.35 -16.74 -2.32
CA PRO A 680 17.90 -17.18 -1.03
C PRO A 680 18.83 -16.15 -0.39
N TRP A 681 19.69 -15.49 -1.19
CA TRP A 681 20.54 -14.40 -0.70
C TRP A 681 19.75 -13.18 -0.22
N LYS A 682 18.72 -12.77 -0.97
CA LYS A 682 17.79 -11.69 -0.58
C LYS A 682 17.14 -11.97 0.78
N THR A 683 16.61 -13.17 0.96
CA THR A 683 15.98 -13.60 2.22
C THR A 683 16.98 -13.68 3.36
N ALA A 684 18.16 -14.26 3.14
CA ALA A 684 19.20 -14.35 4.15
C ALA A 684 19.67 -12.96 4.63
N LEU A 685 19.97 -12.06 3.69
CA LEU A 685 20.46 -10.72 4.02
C LEU A 685 19.38 -9.84 4.65
N ARG A 686 18.10 -10.02 4.28
CA ARG A 686 16.98 -9.38 4.99
C ARG A 686 16.95 -9.79 6.47
N ASN A 687 17.02 -11.09 6.76
CA ASN A 687 17.01 -11.61 8.13
C ASN A 687 18.27 -11.22 8.92
N LEU A 688 19.46 -11.28 8.28
CA LEU A 688 20.70 -10.80 8.87
C LEU A 688 20.69 -9.28 9.09
N GLY A 689 19.88 -8.52 8.35
CA GLY A 689 19.64 -7.09 8.58
C GLY A 689 18.93 -6.80 9.90
N PHE A 690 18.05 -7.70 10.36
CA PHE A 690 17.51 -7.62 11.71
C PHE A 690 18.63 -7.83 12.75
N VAL A 691 19.45 -8.87 12.60
CA VAL A 691 20.56 -9.16 13.52
C VAL A 691 21.57 -7.99 13.56
N ASP A 692 21.92 -7.45 12.40
CA ASP A 692 22.76 -6.25 12.27
C ASP A 692 22.22 -5.08 13.08
N LYS A 693 20.93 -4.74 12.88
CA LYS A 693 20.23 -3.68 13.62
C LYS A 693 20.28 -3.92 15.14
N MET A 694 20.03 -5.15 15.58
CA MET A 694 20.00 -5.47 17.01
C MET A 694 21.40 -5.44 17.65
N LEU A 695 22.45 -5.78 16.91
CA LEU A 695 23.80 -5.89 17.46
C LEU A 695 24.64 -4.60 17.31
N ARG A 696 24.30 -3.65 16.43
CA ARG A 696 25.16 -2.51 16.05
C ARG A 696 25.73 -1.65 17.19
N PHE A 697 25.06 -1.59 18.33
CA PHE A 697 25.50 -0.82 19.51
C PHE A 697 26.15 -1.68 20.62
N TYR A 698 26.38 -2.96 20.36
CA TYR A 698 26.90 -3.91 21.34
C TYR A 698 28.31 -4.41 20.97
N PRO A 699 29.17 -4.76 21.95
CA PRO A 699 30.53 -5.26 21.69
C PRO A 699 30.56 -6.48 20.76
N THR A 700 29.52 -7.31 20.79
CA THR A 700 29.36 -8.49 19.94
C THR A 700 29.38 -8.17 18.44
N TYR A 701 29.08 -6.93 18.06
CA TYR A 701 29.04 -6.50 16.66
C TYR A 701 30.35 -6.76 15.91
N GLY A 702 31.51 -6.69 16.58
CA GLY A 702 32.79 -7.03 15.97
C GLY A 702 32.84 -8.47 15.45
N TYR A 703 32.33 -9.44 16.23
CA TYR A 703 32.24 -10.84 15.81
C TYR A 703 31.22 -11.04 14.69
N PHE A 704 30.09 -10.35 14.77
CA PHE A 704 29.08 -10.38 13.70
C PHE A 704 29.63 -9.82 12.38
N ARG A 705 30.38 -8.71 12.41
CA ARG A 705 31.07 -8.18 11.23
C ARG A 705 32.04 -9.20 10.62
N SER A 706 32.82 -9.89 11.44
CA SER A 706 33.73 -10.95 10.96
C SER A 706 32.96 -12.12 10.33
N PHE A 707 31.84 -12.54 10.94
CA PHE A 707 30.95 -13.54 10.34
C PHE A 707 30.43 -13.10 8.97
N MET A 708 29.90 -11.88 8.86
CA MET A 708 29.38 -11.32 7.61
C MET A 708 30.46 -11.20 6.53
N LYS A 709 31.68 -10.77 6.90
CA LYS A 709 32.80 -10.70 5.97
C LYS A 709 33.11 -12.06 5.35
N ASN A 710 33.13 -13.11 6.17
CA ASN A 710 33.42 -14.46 5.71
C ASN A 710 32.31 -15.02 4.83
N LEU A 711 31.05 -14.86 5.25
CA LEU A 711 29.88 -15.34 4.49
C LEU A 711 29.82 -14.71 3.09
N LEU A 712 30.09 -13.41 2.99
CA LEU A 712 30.01 -12.65 1.74
C LEU A 712 31.25 -12.81 0.86
N ALA A 713 32.41 -13.22 1.39
CA ALA A 713 33.68 -13.20 0.67
C ALA A 713 33.62 -13.97 -0.65
N ASN A 714 33.21 -15.25 -0.62
CA ASN A 714 33.20 -16.09 -1.81
C ASN A 714 32.29 -15.53 -2.91
N ILE A 715 31.05 -15.20 -2.54
CA ILE A 715 30.08 -14.69 -3.52
C ILE A 715 30.51 -13.32 -4.04
N TYR A 716 31.09 -12.45 -3.20
CA TYR A 716 31.63 -11.16 -3.64
C TYR A 716 32.74 -11.34 -4.67
N TYR A 717 33.72 -12.21 -4.45
CA TYR A 717 34.79 -12.45 -5.43
C TYR A 717 34.29 -13.14 -6.71
N LYS A 718 33.26 -13.98 -6.63
CA LYS A 718 32.61 -14.58 -7.81
C LYS A 718 31.83 -13.56 -8.64
N THR A 719 31.24 -12.56 -7.98
CA THR A 719 30.34 -11.58 -8.62
C THR A 719 31.01 -10.27 -8.97
N SER A 720 32.11 -9.93 -8.30
CA SER A 720 32.88 -8.72 -8.54
C SER A 720 33.78 -8.90 -9.75
N ASN A 721 33.66 -8.00 -10.73
CA ASN A 721 34.60 -7.90 -11.84
C ASN A 721 35.72 -6.91 -11.48
N GLU A 722 36.90 -7.08 -12.09
CA GLU A 722 38.01 -6.13 -11.95
C GLU A 722 37.65 -4.72 -12.47
N LYS A 723 36.66 -4.63 -13.37
CA LYS A 723 36.05 -3.39 -13.83
C LYS A 723 34.53 -3.51 -13.80
N TYR A 724 33.87 -2.43 -13.38
CA TYR A 724 32.41 -2.26 -13.42
C TYR A 724 31.79 -2.35 -14.84
N ALA A 725 32.59 -2.54 -15.89
CA ALA A 725 32.16 -2.54 -17.30
C ALA A 725 31.40 -3.79 -17.80
N ASN A 726 31.45 -4.92 -17.07
CA ASN A 726 30.85 -6.18 -17.51
C ASN A 726 29.61 -6.55 -16.67
N ILE A 727 28.43 -6.05 -17.05
CA ILE A 727 27.16 -6.38 -16.38
C ILE A 727 26.55 -7.61 -17.08
N PRO A 728 26.12 -8.66 -16.36
CA PRO A 728 25.35 -9.76 -16.94
C PRO A 728 24.05 -9.28 -17.59
N GLU A 729 23.61 -9.91 -18.68
CA GLU A 729 22.29 -9.61 -19.27
C GLU A 729 21.12 -10.14 -18.43
N ASN A 730 21.36 -11.15 -17.58
CA ASN A 730 20.32 -11.78 -16.78
C ASN A 730 19.94 -10.93 -15.54
N LEU A 731 18.67 -10.55 -15.43
CA LEU A 731 18.14 -9.71 -14.35
C LEU A 731 18.45 -10.24 -12.94
N SER A 732 18.24 -11.54 -12.69
CA SER A 732 18.49 -12.13 -11.37
C SER A 732 19.97 -12.04 -10.99
N LYS A 733 20.88 -12.19 -11.95
CA LYS A 733 22.32 -11.97 -11.73
C LYS A 733 22.62 -10.49 -11.43
N ILE A 734 22.05 -9.54 -12.17
CA ILE A 734 22.21 -8.09 -11.89
C ILE A 734 21.76 -7.77 -10.46
N LYS A 735 20.57 -8.24 -10.08
CA LYS A 735 20.01 -8.04 -8.73
C LYS A 735 20.89 -8.66 -7.64
N LEU A 736 21.39 -9.88 -7.86
CA LEU A 736 22.31 -10.54 -6.93
C LEU A 736 23.62 -9.75 -6.79
N GLN A 737 24.26 -9.37 -7.89
CA GLN A 737 25.51 -8.61 -7.86
C GLN A 737 25.35 -7.28 -7.13
N SER A 738 24.28 -6.52 -7.44
CA SER A 738 24.00 -5.24 -6.78
C SER A 738 23.73 -5.42 -5.28
N LEU A 739 22.96 -6.45 -4.90
CA LEU A 739 22.70 -6.81 -3.50
C LEU A 739 24.00 -7.16 -2.76
N ILE A 740 24.81 -8.07 -3.32
CA ILE A 740 26.06 -8.50 -2.70
C ILE A 740 27.05 -7.34 -2.59
N ALA A 741 27.20 -6.51 -3.62
CA ALA A 741 28.06 -5.33 -3.57
C ALA A 741 27.64 -4.35 -2.47
N ALA A 742 26.34 -4.07 -2.32
CA ALA A 742 25.85 -3.18 -1.27
C ALA A 742 26.22 -3.68 0.15
N TRP A 743 26.09 -4.99 0.39
CA TRP A 743 26.45 -5.60 1.66
C TRP A 743 27.97 -5.73 1.85
N ALA A 744 28.71 -6.12 0.82
CA ALA A 744 30.16 -6.19 0.82
C ALA A 744 30.80 -4.84 1.16
N CYS A 745 30.30 -3.75 0.57
CA CYS A 745 30.77 -2.40 0.85
C CYS A 745 30.44 -1.95 2.28
N LYS A 746 29.24 -2.27 2.80
CA LYS A 746 28.87 -2.00 4.20
C LYS A 746 29.78 -2.72 5.19
N PHE A 747 30.09 -3.99 4.93
CA PHE A 747 30.89 -4.81 5.84
C PHE A 747 32.39 -4.71 5.60
N GLU A 748 32.84 -4.03 4.54
CA GLU A 748 34.25 -3.88 4.14
C GLU A 748 34.87 -5.23 3.77
N VAL A 749 34.22 -5.92 2.83
CA VAL A 749 34.68 -7.16 2.21
C VAL A 749 35.54 -6.83 0.99
N GLY A 750 36.74 -7.40 0.95
CA GLY A 750 37.69 -7.19 -0.14
C GLY A 750 37.96 -5.71 -0.39
N ASP A 751 37.84 -5.30 -1.65
CA ASP A 751 38.11 -3.95 -2.14
C ASP A 751 36.84 -3.15 -2.50
N CYS A 752 35.65 -3.59 -2.04
CA CYS A 752 34.37 -2.97 -2.44
C CYS A 752 34.33 -1.48 -2.11
N ARG A 753 34.73 -1.12 -0.89
CA ARG A 753 34.72 0.25 -0.39
C ARG A 753 35.65 1.15 -1.22
N GLU A 754 36.88 0.70 -1.42
CA GLU A 754 37.91 1.41 -2.17
C GLU A 754 37.48 1.61 -3.63
N LYS A 755 36.94 0.56 -4.27
CA LYS A 755 36.40 0.62 -5.63
C LYS A 755 35.25 1.61 -5.75
N ALA A 756 34.28 1.58 -4.83
CA ALA A 756 33.15 2.50 -4.85
C ALA A 756 33.59 3.96 -4.71
N ILE A 757 34.50 4.25 -3.76
CA ILE A 757 35.05 5.60 -3.58
C ILE A 757 35.84 6.05 -4.80
N LEU A 758 36.66 5.17 -5.38
CA LEU A 758 37.46 5.49 -6.57
C LEU A 758 36.57 5.81 -7.77
N SER A 759 35.60 4.95 -8.10
CA SER A 759 34.70 5.17 -9.24
C SER A 759 33.84 6.42 -9.09
N PHE A 760 33.41 6.73 -7.87
CA PHE A 760 32.71 7.99 -7.62
C PHE A 760 33.63 9.20 -7.81
N LYS A 761 34.88 9.12 -7.33
CA LYS A 761 35.87 10.18 -7.52
C LYS A 761 36.20 10.40 -8.99
N GLU A 762 36.38 9.33 -9.76
CA GLU A 762 36.60 9.38 -11.22
C GLU A 762 35.45 10.10 -11.92
N TRP A 763 34.20 9.73 -11.58
CA TRP A 763 33.02 10.43 -12.08
C TRP A 763 33.03 11.93 -11.70
N MET A 764 33.36 12.27 -10.46
CA MET A 764 33.45 13.68 -10.02
C MET A 764 34.49 14.49 -10.80
N THR A 765 35.55 13.86 -11.27
CA THR A 765 36.64 14.49 -12.03
C THR A 765 36.47 14.40 -13.54
N SER A 766 35.40 13.79 -14.04
CA SER A 766 35.11 13.74 -15.47
C SER A 766 34.87 15.14 -16.03
N ASN A 767 35.12 15.32 -17.33
CA ASN A 767 34.99 16.63 -17.99
C ASN A 767 33.53 17.09 -18.09
N ASP A 768 32.59 16.16 -18.23
CA ASP A 768 31.15 16.44 -18.25
C ASP A 768 30.39 15.45 -17.34
N PRO A 769 30.43 15.64 -16.02
CA PRO A 769 29.86 14.69 -15.06
C PRO A 769 28.33 14.69 -15.01
N ASP A 770 27.66 15.53 -15.81
CA ASP A 770 26.19 15.56 -15.94
C ASP A 770 25.72 14.64 -17.07
N THR A 771 26.56 14.37 -18.08
CA THR A 771 26.26 13.43 -19.19
C THR A 771 27.12 12.17 -19.18
N GLN A 772 28.33 12.24 -18.59
CA GLN A 772 29.28 11.14 -18.49
C GLN A 772 29.31 10.61 -17.06
N ASN A 773 28.68 9.46 -16.87
CA ASN A 773 28.72 8.72 -15.62
C ASN A 773 29.00 7.25 -15.92
N ASP A 774 30.28 6.88 -15.82
CA ASP A 774 30.77 5.54 -16.13
C ASP A 774 30.43 4.50 -15.04
N ILE A 775 29.83 4.92 -13.93
CA ILE A 775 29.30 4.00 -12.92
C ILE A 775 28.07 3.30 -13.52
N PRO A 776 28.08 1.96 -13.60
CA PRO A 776 26.91 1.19 -14.03
C PRO A 776 25.67 1.59 -13.26
N LYS A 777 24.58 1.80 -13.99
CA LYS A 777 23.31 2.22 -13.41
C LYS A 777 22.85 1.35 -12.24
N ASP A 778 23.02 0.03 -12.34
CA ASP A 778 22.62 -0.93 -11.29
C ASP A 778 23.54 -0.94 -10.05
N TYR A 779 24.71 -0.30 -10.13
CA TYR A 779 25.66 -0.14 -9.03
C TYR A 779 25.66 1.26 -8.40
N ARG A 780 25.07 2.26 -9.07
CA ARG A 780 24.99 3.64 -8.58
C ARG A 780 24.46 3.75 -7.16
N SER A 781 23.43 2.97 -6.79
CA SER A 781 22.84 3.03 -5.44
C SER A 781 23.88 2.80 -4.34
N HIS A 782 24.66 1.72 -4.42
CA HIS A 782 25.66 1.43 -3.39
C HIS A 782 26.92 2.28 -3.55
N VAL A 783 27.33 2.62 -4.78
CA VAL A 783 28.49 3.48 -5.03
C VAL A 783 28.25 4.88 -4.46
N TYR A 784 27.10 5.50 -4.78
CA TYR A 784 26.75 6.83 -4.27
C TYR A 784 26.63 6.83 -2.75
N CYS A 785 25.90 5.85 -2.18
CA CYS A 785 25.72 5.76 -0.74
C CYS A 785 27.06 5.52 -0.01
N THR A 786 27.98 4.74 -0.58
CA THR A 786 29.31 4.50 -0.01
C THR A 786 30.17 5.76 -0.09
N ALA A 787 30.20 6.42 -1.24
CA ALA A 787 30.96 7.66 -1.42
C ALA A 787 30.46 8.79 -0.49
N VAL A 788 29.14 8.95 -0.33
CA VAL A 788 28.58 9.93 0.62
C VAL A 788 28.86 9.55 2.07
N ARG A 789 28.82 8.25 2.42
CA ARG A 789 29.07 7.78 3.79
C ARG A 789 30.49 8.05 4.27
N TYR A 790 31.47 7.93 3.38
CA TYR A 790 32.90 8.08 3.70
C TYR A 790 33.51 9.38 3.17
N GLY A 791 32.76 10.17 2.39
CA GLY A 791 33.10 11.52 1.96
C GLY A 791 32.56 12.59 2.91
N GLY A 792 32.50 13.83 2.43
CA GLY A 792 32.00 14.97 3.18
C GLY A 792 31.05 15.84 2.36
N GLU A 793 31.06 17.15 2.64
CA GLU A 793 30.19 18.11 1.95
C GLU A 793 30.41 18.13 0.43
N LYS A 794 31.64 17.92 -0.04
CA LYS A 794 31.97 17.96 -1.47
C LYS A 794 31.21 16.89 -2.26
N GLU A 795 31.27 15.65 -1.81
CA GLU A 795 30.56 14.51 -2.41
C GLU A 795 29.04 14.67 -2.29
N TRP A 796 28.58 15.18 -1.15
CA TRP A 796 27.17 15.43 -0.89
C TRP A 796 26.59 16.50 -1.83
N ASN A 797 27.23 17.68 -1.90
CA ASN A 797 26.80 18.78 -2.77
C ASN A 797 26.92 18.41 -4.25
N PHE A 798 27.90 17.57 -4.62
CA PHE A 798 28.03 17.04 -5.98
C PHE A 798 26.77 16.24 -6.38
N LEU A 799 26.32 15.31 -5.55
CA LEU A 799 25.08 14.56 -5.83
C LEU A 799 23.84 15.45 -5.78
N TRP A 800 23.76 16.36 -4.80
CA TRP A 800 22.64 17.29 -4.68
C TRP A 800 22.45 18.15 -5.93
N ASN A 801 23.53 18.67 -6.51
CA ASN A 801 23.46 19.44 -7.75
C ASN A 801 22.92 18.62 -8.92
N ARG A 802 23.22 17.31 -8.97
CA ARG A 802 22.69 16.40 -10.00
C ARG A 802 21.25 16.01 -9.75
N TYR A 803 20.84 15.87 -8.50
CA TYR A 803 19.43 15.72 -8.14
C TYR A 803 18.60 16.89 -8.67
N LEU A 804 19.10 18.13 -8.52
CA LEU A 804 18.41 19.32 -9.00
C LEU A 804 18.37 19.44 -10.53
N LYS A 805 19.39 18.93 -11.24
CA LYS A 805 19.48 18.98 -12.72
C LYS A 805 18.82 17.79 -13.43
N SER A 806 18.68 16.66 -12.75
CA SER A 806 18.22 15.43 -13.39
C SER A 806 16.76 15.52 -13.84
N ASN A 807 16.53 15.09 -15.08
CA ASN A 807 15.20 14.95 -15.68
C ASN A 807 14.63 13.53 -15.53
N VAL A 808 15.33 12.62 -14.83
CA VAL A 808 14.91 11.23 -14.68
C VAL A 808 14.50 10.98 -13.22
N GLY A 809 13.20 10.72 -13.00
CA GLY A 809 12.65 10.49 -11.66
C GLY A 809 13.36 9.36 -10.89
N ASN A 810 13.70 8.27 -11.57
CA ASN A 810 14.40 7.12 -10.96
C ASN A 810 15.79 7.49 -10.42
N GLU A 811 16.56 8.30 -11.17
CA GLU A 811 17.88 8.79 -10.71
C GLU A 811 17.72 9.75 -9.53
N ARG A 812 16.72 10.64 -9.58
CA ARG A 812 16.42 11.55 -8.47
C ARG A 812 16.12 10.80 -7.18
N SER A 813 15.28 9.76 -7.25
CA SER A 813 14.95 8.90 -6.11
C SER A 813 16.18 8.18 -5.55
N LEU A 814 17.04 7.63 -6.43
CA LEU A 814 18.29 6.99 -6.05
C LEU A 814 19.24 7.97 -5.33
N ILE A 815 19.40 9.18 -5.87
CA ILE A 815 20.24 10.22 -5.26
C ILE A 815 19.70 10.62 -3.88
N LEU A 816 18.39 10.86 -3.74
CA LEU A 816 17.79 11.19 -2.43
C LEU A 816 18.11 10.11 -1.38
N SER A 817 17.98 8.83 -1.76
CA SER A 817 18.34 7.74 -0.86
C SER A 817 19.85 7.75 -0.52
N ALA A 818 20.73 8.00 -1.48
CA ALA A 818 22.17 7.99 -1.26
C ALA A 818 22.65 9.14 -0.36
N LEU A 819 22.05 10.34 -0.48
CA LEU A 819 22.38 11.51 0.34
C LEU A 819 22.11 11.27 1.84
N SER A 820 21.17 10.37 2.16
CA SER A 820 20.88 9.98 3.55
C SER A 820 21.97 9.12 4.20
N CYS A 821 22.92 8.58 3.40
CA CYS A 821 24.02 7.75 3.91
C CYS A 821 25.15 8.54 4.60
N SER A 822 25.08 9.87 4.59
CA SER A 822 26.09 10.75 5.20
C SER A 822 26.27 10.47 6.70
N ARG A 823 27.47 10.74 7.20
CA ARG A 823 27.78 10.71 8.65
C ARG A 823 27.92 12.11 9.26
N GLU A 824 27.91 13.15 8.43
CA GLU A 824 28.01 14.54 8.87
C GLU A 824 26.68 15.00 9.48
N ILE A 825 26.68 15.22 10.79
CA ILE A 825 25.50 15.58 11.59
C ILE A 825 24.75 16.78 11.00
N TRP A 826 25.49 17.83 10.65
CA TRP A 826 24.91 19.07 10.16
C TRP A 826 24.30 18.92 8.75
N LEU A 827 24.87 18.06 7.89
CA LEU A 827 24.29 17.75 6.57
C LEU A 827 22.97 16.99 6.71
N LEU A 828 22.91 16.02 7.62
CA LEU A 828 21.68 15.27 7.88
C LEU A 828 20.57 16.16 8.47
N ASN A 829 20.89 17.04 9.42
CA ASN A 829 19.93 18.01 9.96
C ASN A 829 19.42 18.99 8.88
N ARG A 830 20.33 19.54 8.06
CA ARG A 830 19.96 20.37 6.91
C ARG A 830 19.01 19.61 5.96
N TYR A 831 19.28 18.34 5.73
CA TYR A 831 18.49 17.52 4.83
C TYR A 831 17.09 17.19 5.39
N LEU A 832 16.98 16.93 6.70
CA LEU A 832 15.69 16.81 7.39
C LEU A 832 14.85 18.09 7.26
N GLU A 833 15.46 19.25 7.51
CA GLU A 833 14.79 20.55 7.35
C GLU A 833 14.31 20.79 5.92
N TRP A 834 15.14 20.45 4.92
CA TRP A 834 14.74 20.54 3.51
C TRP A 834 13.58 19.61 3.16
N SER A 835 13.43 18.47 3.83
CA SER A 835 12.34 17.52 3.55
C SER A 835 10.94 18.08 3.81
N LEU A 836 10.81 19.12 4.64
CA LEU A 836 9.52 19.81 4.90
C LEU A 836 9.43 21.20 4.25
N ASN A 837 10.45 21.59 3.46
CA ASN A 837 10.49 22.88 2.79
C ASN A 837 10.21 22.70 1.30
N GLU A 838 9.05 23.18 0.84
CA GLU A 838 8.62 23.09 -0.57
C GLU A 838 9.58 23.81 -1.54
N SER A 839 10.33 24.81 -1.07
CA SER A 839 11.31 25.55 -1.86
C SER A 839 12.67 24.85 -1.95
N SER A 840 12.89 23.76 -1.21
CA SER A 840 14.18 23.02 -1.23
C SER A 840 14.43 22.26 -2.54
N GLY A 841 13.38 22.03 -3.33
CA GLY A 841 13.41 21.13 -4.49
C GLY A 841 13.10 19.66 -4.15
N ILE A 842 12.93 19.31 -2.87
CA ILE A 842 12.37 18.01 -2.46
C ILE A 842 10.86 18.09 -2.57
N ARG A 843 10.26 17.19 -3.36
CA ARG A 843 8.80 17.16 -3.51
C ARG A 843 8.15 16.60 -2.24
N LYS A 844 6.95 17.07 -1.92
CA LYS A 844 6.13 16.60 -0.78
C LYS A 844 5.99 15.08 -0.75
N GLN A 845 5.90 14.45 -1.91
CA GLN A 845 5.80 13.00 -2.03
C GLN A 845 7.05 12.23 -1.55
N ASP A 846 8.23 12.86 -1.56
CA ASP A 846 9.54 12.24 -1.28
C ASP A 846 10.04 12.46 0.16
N SER A 847 9.40 13.35 0.93
CA SER A 847 9.80 13.71 2.29
C SER A 847 9.87 12.50 3.24
N THR A 848 8.94 11.55 3.13
CA THR A 848 8.92 10.31 3.92
C THR A 848 10.14 9.43 3.63
N ALA A 849 10.58 9.37 2.37
CA ALA A 849 11.74 8.58 1.96
C ALA A 849 13.05 9.17 2.50
N VAL A 850 13.17 10.50 2.48
CA VAL A 850 14.31 11.23 3.07
C VAL A 850 14.40 10.96 4.57
N PHE A 851 13.30 11.16 5.29
CA PHE A 851 13.24 10.90 6.72
C PHE A 851 13.60 9.45 7.05
N ALA A 852 13.01 8.49 6.33
CA ALA A 852 13.26 7.07 6.56
C ALA A 852 14.71 6.65 6.26
N GLY A 853 15.34 7.23 5.23
CA GLY A 853 16.75 7.00 4.93
C GLY A 853 17.66 7.44 6.07
N ILE A 854 17.43 8.65 6.60
CA ILE A 854 18.20 9.21 7.71
C ILE A 854 17.95 8.43 9.00
N ALA A 855 16.69 8.14 9.32
CA ALA A 855 16.29 7.45 10.55
C ALA A 855 16.85 6.01 10.65
N LYS A 856 17.14 5.35 9.52
CA LYS A 856 17.76 4.02 9.48
C LYS A 856 19.27 4.03 9.72
N GLY A 857 19.92 5.20 9.61
CA GLY A 857 21.35 5.35 9.86
C GLY A 857 21.69 5.40 11.36
N ASP A 858 22.91 4.98 11.72
CA ASP A 858 23.32 4.84 13.12
C ASP A 858 23.28 6.16 13.91
N ILE A 859 23.76 7.25 13.31
CA ILE A 859 23.70 8.61 13.87
C ILE A 859 22.37 9.28 13.52
N GLY A 860 21.87 9.03 12.30
CA GLY A 860 20.66 9.65 11.76
C GLY A 860 19.38 9.28 12.52
N TYR A 861 19.31 8.10 13.15
CA TYR A 861 18.20 7.72 14.04
C TYR A 861 17.95 8.76 15.14
N TYR A 862 19.00 9.19 15.83
CA TYR A 862 18.87 10.16 16.93
C TYR A 862 18.43 11.53 16.43
N LEU A 863 18.95 11.97 15.28
CA LEU A 863 18.57 13.23 14.63
C LEU A 863 17.12 13.22 14.17
N ALA A 864 16.71 12.16 13.46
CA ALA A 864 15.35 11.98 12.98
C ALA A 864 14.34 11.92 14.14
N LYS A 865 14.70 11.29 15.26
CA LYS A 865 13.87 11.25 16.46
C LYS A 865 13.64 12.63 17.07
N ILE A 866 14.68 13.44 17.20
CA ILE A 866 14.58 14.83 17.69
C ILE A 866 13.72 15.64 16.72
N PHE A 867 14.03 15.59 15.43
CA PHE A 867 13.28 16.29 14.39
C PHE A 867 11.80 15.93 14.39
N PHE A 868 11.44 14.65 14.47
CA PHE A 868 10.03 14.22 14.51
C PHE A 868 9.28 14.81 15.70
N LYS A 869 9.90 14.81 16.89
CA LYS A 869 9.29 15.37 18.10
C LYS A 869 9.12 16.88 18.01
N ASP A 870 10.15 17.58 17.58
CA ASP A 870 10.17 19.04 17.54
C ASP A 870 9.28 19.59 16.41
N ARG A 871 9.10 18.83 15.34
CA ARG A 871 8.41 19.25 14.11
C ARG A 871 7.09 18.52 13.86
N LEU A 872 6.54 17.80 14.84
CA LEU A 872 5.33 16.98 14.64
C LEU A 872 4.14 17.78 14.06
N ALA A 873 3.88 18.97 14.61
CA ALA A 873 2.81 19.84 14.13
C ALA A 873 3.06 20.33 12.70
N ASP A 874 4.32 20.61 12.34
CA ASP A 874 4.69 21.03 10.98
C ASP A 874 4.54 19.88 9.99
N ILE A 875 4.93 18.65 10.38
CA ILE A 875 4.74 17.44 9.57
C ILE A 875 3.25 17.20 9.33
N TYR A 876 2.41 17.31 10.37
CA TYR A 876 0.95 17.20 10.27
C TYR A 876 0.38 18.22 9.29
N LYS A 877 0.78 19.49 9.41
CA LYS A 877 0.33 20.57 8.53
C LYS A 877 0.81 20.37 7.09
N PHE A 878 2.05 19.91 6.90
CA PHE A 878 2.67 19.72 5.58
C PHE A 878 1.94 18.66 4.74
N PHE A 879 1.45 17.59 5.37
CA PHE A 879 0.68 16.51 4.72
C PHE A 879 -0.84 16.67 4.81
N GLY A 880 -1.35 17.72 5.46
CA GLY A 880 -2.78 18.03 5.47
C GLY A 880 -3.33 18.17 4.04
N PRO A 881 -4.56 17.69 3.76
CA PRO A 881 -5.58 17.26 4.71
C PRO A 881 -5.54 15.76 5.09
N LYS A 882 -4.69 14.92 4.48
CA LYS A 882 -4.53 13.49 4.84
C LYS A 882 -3.19 13.24 5.53
N ALA A 883 -3.20 13.28 6.86
CA ALA A 883 -2.02 13.09 7.71
C ALA A 883 -1.61 11.61 7.92
N THR A 884 -2.05 10.67 7.08
CA THR A 884 -1.74 9.22 7.18
C THR A 884 -0.24 8.94 7.04
N ARG A 885 0.50 9.82 6.36
CA ARG A 885 1.96 9.72 6.20
C ARG A 885 2.74 9.86 7.51
N LEU A 886 2.15 10.41 8.58
CA LEU A 886 2.80 10.44 9.89
C LEU A 886 3.06 9.05 10.45
N GLY A 887 2.19 8.08 10.14
CA GLY A 887 2.41 6.66 10.46
C GLY A 887 3.74 6.14 9.92
N SER A 888 4.15 6.58 8.73
CA SER A 888 5.43 6.21 8.13
C SER A 888 6.64 6.81 8.87
N TYR A 889 6.53 8.04 9.39
CA TYR A 889 7.59 8.64 10.21
C TYR A 889 7.72 7.89 11.53
N PHE A 890 6.61 7.72 12.24
CA PHE A 890 6.60 7.07 13.54
C PHE A 890 7.03 5.59 13.44
N GLY A 891 6.47 4.85 12.48
CA GLY A 891 6.76 3.42 12.29
C GLY A 891 8.25 3.17 12.03
N VAL A 892 8.93 4.02 11.28
CA VAL A 892 10.39 3.89 11.07
C VAL A 892 11.16 4.12 12.37
N LEU A 893 10.83 5.16 13.15
CA LEU A 893 11.49 5.41 14.44
C LEU A 893 11.29 4.25 15.41
N ALA A 894 10.05 3.78 15.56
CA ALA A 894 9.73 2.70 16.47
C ALA A 894 10.44 1.39 16.07
N ASN A 895 10.51 1.09 14.77
CA ASN A 895 11.22 -0.08 14.26
C ASN A 895 12.74 -0.03 14.48
N GLN A 896 13.33 1.16 14.65
CA GLN A 896 14.76 1.35 14.92
C GLN A 896 15.11 1.31 16.41
N ALA A 897 14.12 1.39 17.31
CA ALA A 897 14.34 1.29 18.75
C ALA A 897 14.78 -0.13 19.14
N THR A 898 15.92 -0.22 19.84
CA THR A 898 16.56 -1.48 20.26
C THR A 898 16.91 -1.51 21.75
N THR A 899 16.84 -0.37 22.45
CA THR A 899 17.10 -0.25 23.90
C THR A 899 15.84 0.14 24.68
N ILE A 900 15.79 -0.19 25.98
CA ILE A 900 14.67 0.15 26.87
C ILE A 900 14.44 1.67 26.90
N ALA A 901 15.52 2.46 26.88
CA ALA A 901 15.45 3.92 26.86
C ALA A 901 14.77 4.42 25.57
N GLU A 902 15.16 3.89 24.41
CA GLU A 902 14.54 4.22 23.12
C GLU A 902 13.07 3.80 23.05
N TYR A 903 12.74 2.58 23.48
CA TYR A 903 11.35 2.10 23.54
C TYR A 903 10.49 2.99 24.42
N THR A 904 10.99 3.34 25.62
CA THR A 904 10.29 4.22 26.56
C THR A 904 10.07 5.59 25.94
N ASP A 905 11.08 6.12 25.25
CA ASP A 905 11.04 7.44 24.64
C ASP A 905 10.04 7.53 23.46
N VAL A 906 9.99 6.48 22.63
CA VAL A 906 9.04 6.36 21.52
C VAL A 906 7.61 6.15 22.04
N SER A 907 7.41 5.30 23.05
CA SER A 907 6.08 5.03 23.61
C SER A 907 5.50 6.27 24.32
N LYS A 908 6.32 6.96 25.13
CA LYS A 908 5.92 8.20 25.82
C LYS A 908 5.68 9.39 24.90
N SER A 909 6.21 9.36 23.67
CA SER A 909 5.95 10.43 22.69
C SER A 909 4.49 10.44 22.20
N ILE A 910 3.72 9.40 22.51
CA ILE A 910 2.32 9.21 22.10
C ILE A 910 1.37 9.07 23.29
N GLU A 911 1.77 8.37 24.36
CA GLU A 911 0.83 8.01 25.42
C GLU A 911 0.65 9.07 26.52
N TYR A 912 -0.62 9.46 26.71
CA TYR A 912 -1.17 9.88 28.00
C TYR A 912 -1.63 8.60 28.71
N HIS A 913 -1.02 8.23 29.84
CA HIS A 913 -1.55 7.17 30.70
C HIS A 913 -2.35 7.79 31.86
N PRO A 914 -3.67 7.54 31.97
CA PRO A 914 -4.44 7.95 33.15
C PRO A 914 -4.12 7.10 34.40
N PHE A 915 -3.40 5.99 34.27
CA PHE A 915 -3.14 5.06 35.37
C PHE A 915 -1.70 4.51 35.34
N ARG A 916 -0.73 5.30 35.83
CA ARG A 916 0.52 4.86 36.52
C ARG A 916 1.49 6.03 36.70
N VAL A 917 1.14 6.99 37.55
CA VAL A 917 2.13 7.90 38.18
C VAL A 917 1.77 8.11 39.65
N THR A 918 1.79 7.04 40.44
CA THR A 918 1.93 7.15 41.90
C THR A 918 3.40 7.02 42.24
N ALA A 919 4.17 8.10 42.03
CA ALA A 919 5.30 8.50 42.87
C ALA A 919 6.01 9.72 42.27
N ILE A 920 6.04 10.78 43.09
CA ILE A 920 6.90 11.98 43.11
C ILE A 920 6.05 13.26 43.07
N LEU A 921 5.63 13.66 44.27
CA LEU A 921 5.01 14.94 44.58
C LEU A 921 6.08 16.04 44.56
N SER A 922 6.31 16.66 43.40
CA SER A 922 6.97 17.98 43.32
C SER A 922 6.93 18.60 41.92
N ASN A 923 5.74 18.83 41.33
CA ASN A 923 5.45 19.99 40.46
C ASN A 923 4.10 19.84 39.73
N ARG A 924 3.03 20.46 40.25
CA ARG A 924 1.70 20.48 39.59
C ARG A 924 1.69 21.18 38.21
N PHE A 925 2.64 22.06 37.93
CA PHE A 925 2.73 22.78 36.65
C PHE A 925 3.22 21.92 35.47
N CYS A 926 4.09 20.93 35.73
CA CYS A 926 4.62 20.07 34.68
C CYS A 926 3.58 19.04 34.19
N PHE A 927 2.67 18.62 35.07
CA PHE A 927 1.61 17.66 34.75
C PHE A 927 0.58 18.20 33.74
N PHE A 928 0.15 19.46 33.89
CA PHE A 928 -0.80 20.06 32.94
C PHE A 928 -0.19 20.20 31.54
N GLN A 929 1.07 20.63 31.44
CA GLN A 929 1.73 20.83 30.15
C GLN A 929 1.96 19.50 29.40
N LEU A 930 2.35 18.44 30.11
CA LEU A 930 2.53 17.10 29.51
C LEU A 930 1.20 16.47 29.07
N ALA A 931 0.11 16.68 29.83
CA ALA A 931 -1.22 16.20 29.47
C ALA A 931 -1.73 16.87 28.18
N THR A 932 -1.57 18.19 28.05
CA THR A 932 -1.98 18.94 26.86
C THR A 932 -1.18 18.54 25.61
N ILE A 933 0.14 18.36 25.74
CA ILE A 933 1.00 17.93 24.62
C ILE A 933 0.61 16.53 24.15
N SER A 934 0.31 15.62 25.07
CA SER A 934 -0.05 14.25 24.70
C SER A 934 -1.39 14.18 23.96
N GLN A 935 -2.39 14.95 24.40
CA GLN A 935 -3.69 15.02 23.73
C GLN A 935 -3.57 15.60 22.31
N GLN A 936 -2.71 16.61 22.15
CA GLN A 936 -2.43 17.23 20.85
C GLN A 936 -1.69 16.27 19.91
N ASN A 937 -0.72 15.49 20.41
CA ASN A 937 -0.02 14.49 19.62
C ASN A 937 -0.95 13.36 19.17
N GLU A 938 -1.89 12.94 20.03
CA GLU A 938 -2.90 11.94 19.70
C GLU A 938 -3.81 12.41 18.56
N GLU A 939 -4.20 13.69 18.57
CA GLU A 939 -4.97 14.29 17.47
C GLU A 939 -4.19 14.26 16.14
N TYR A 940 -2.90 14.60 16.14
CA TYR A 940 -2.07 14.55 14.93
C TYR A 940 -1.91 13.13 14.38
N LEU A 941 -1.85 12.13 15.26
CA LEU A 941 -1.66 10.72 14.90
C LEU A 941 -2.96 9.95 14.70
N ARG A 942 -4.13 10.59 14.84
CA ARG A 942 -5.44 9.92 14.75
C ARG A 942 -5.70 9.17 13.43
N HIS A 943 -5.09 9.64 12.34
CA HIS A 943 -5.19 9.00 11.01
C HIS A 943 -4.17 7.86 10.81
N SER A 944 -3.31 7.61 11.79
CA SER A 944 -2.20 6.65 11.73
C SER A 944 -2.18 5.69 12.93
N GLN A 945 -3.30 5.54 13.64
CA GLN A 945 -3.38 4.76 14.89
C GLN A 945 -2.89 3.32 14.72
N GLN A 946 -3.25 2.68 13.61
CA GLN A 946 -2.82 1.32 13.30
C GLN A 946 -1.29 1.21 13.19
N ALA A 947 -0.67 2.09 12.38
CA ALA A 947 0.78 2.14 12.21
C ALA A 947 1.52 2.45 13.52
N VAL A 948 0.92 3.27 14.38
CA VAL A 948 1.45 3.58 15.71
C VAL A 948 1.44 2.36 16.62
N LYS A 949 0.32 1.64 16.71
CA LYS A 949 0.22 0.40 17.51
C LYS A 949 1.23 -0.64 17.05
N GLN A 950 1.32 -0.86 15.74
CA GLN A 950 2.28 -1.79 15.13
C GLN A 950 3.74 -1.37 15.40
N GLY A 951 4.03 -0.07 15.35
CA GLY A 951 5.36 0.46 15.67
C GLY A 951 5.77 0.19 17.12
N ILE A 952 4.89 0.49 18.08
CA ILE A 952 5.14 0.24 19.51
C ILE A 952 5.33 -1.26 19.78
N GLU A 953 4.49 -2.11 19.18
CA GLU A 953 4.61 -3.56 19.34
C GLU A 953 5.95 -4.09 18.78
N ASN A 954 6.36 -3.64 17.60
CA ASN A 954 7.66 -3.99 17.04
C ASN A 954 8.84 -3.53 17.91
N ALA A 955 8.77 -2.31 18.44
CA ALA A 955 9.78 -1.80 19.36
C ALA A 955 9.87 -2.70 20.62
N LYS A 956 8.72 -3.10 21.18
CA LYS A 956 8.65 -4.04 22.31
C LYS A 956 9.28 -5.39 21.98
N ILE A 957 8.96 -5.97 20.82
CA ILE A 957 9.55 -7.24 20.34
C ILE A 957 11.08 -7.13 20.25
N ASN A 958 11.61 -6.01 19.72
CA ASN A 958 13.06 -5.78 19.67
C ASN A 958 13.67 -5.81 21.09
N ILE A 959 13.06 -5.15 22.07
CA ILE A 959 13.57 -5.11 23.45
C ILE A 959 13.56 -6.51 24.09
N GLN A 960 12.46 -7.24 23.92
CA GLN A 960 12.34 -8.59 24.46
C GLN A 960 13.37 -9.54 23.84
N TRP A 961 13.58 -9.42 22.53
CA TRP A 961 14.62 -10.17 21.84
C TRP A 961 16.00 -9.88 22.44
N GLN A 962 16.31 -8.60 22.65
CA GLN A 962 17.59 -8.15 23.21
C GLN A 962 17.84 -8.74 24.61
N GLN A 963 16.81 -8.82 25.45
CA GLN A 963 16.92 -9.36 26.80
C GLN A 963 17.12 -10.89 26.82
N LYS A 964 16.50 -11.62 25.90
CA LYS A 964 16.47 -13.10 25.94
C LYS A 964 17.55 -13.77 25.10
N PHE A 965 17.82 -13.26 23.90
CA PHE A 965 18.56 -14.01 22.90
C PHE A 965 19.95 -13.44 22.58
N TYR A 966 20.22 -12.19 22.97
CA TYR A 966 21.50 -11.53 22.76
C TYR A 966 22.70 -12.37 23.26
N TYR A 967 22.64 -12.87 24.50
CA TYR A 967 23.75 -13.60 25.10
C TYR A 967 24.03 -14.93 24.38
N GLY A 968 22.99 -15.71 24.06
CA GLY A 968 23.15 -16.98 23.35
C GLY A 968 23.76 -16.80 21.96
N LEU A 969 23.30 -15.80 21.20
CA LEU A 969 23.89 -15.48 19.90
C LEU A 969 25.31 -14.94 20.01
N SER A 970 25.59 -14.14 21.04
CA SER A 970 26.93 -13.60 21.30
C SER A 970 27.96 -14.70 21.54
N GLU A 971 27.65 -15.68 22.39
CA GLU A 971 28.54 -16.81 22.65
C GLU A 971 28.76 -17.68 21.40
N TYR A 972 27.71 -17.91 20.61
CA TYR A 972 27.86 -18.59 19.33
C TYR A 972 28.82 -17.84 18.39
N LEU A 973 28.61 -16.54 18.16
CA LEU A 973 29.46 -15.74 17.28
C LEU A 973 30.92 -15.69 17.75
N LYS A 974 31.15 -15.60 19.06
CA LYS A 974 32.50 -15.67 19.67
C LYS A 974 33.15 -17.02 19.41
N SER A 975 32.46 -18.13 19.66
CA SER A 975 33.00 -19.47 19.44
C SER A 975 33.40 -19.71 17.97
N GLN A 976 32.59 -19.24 17.01
CA GLN A 976 32.89 -19.35 15.59
C GLN A 976 34.11 -18.53 15.18
N ALA A 977 34.35 -17.39 15.84
CA ALA A 977 35.54 -16.58 15.61
C ALA A 977 36.81 -17.24 16.17
N MET A 978 36.73 -17.86 17.36
CA MET A 978 37.86 -18.54 18.00
C MET A 978 38.28 -19.82 17.27
N HIS A 979 37.31 -20.63 16.82
CA HIS A 979 37.59 -21.86 16.07
C HIS A 979 38.30 -21.64 14.72
N ARG A 980 38.36 -20.40 14.22
CA ARG A 980 39.06 -20.06 12.97
C ARG A 980 40.44 -19.42 13.18
N GLN A 981 40.79 -19.06 14.42
CA GLN A 981 42.12 -18.57 14.78
C GLN A 981 43.09 -19.72 15.13
N ASN A 982 42.53 -20.90 15.44
CA ASN A 982 43.22 -22.17 15.53
C ASN A 982 43.09 -22.92 14.20
#